data_AF-A0A8B6CEH8-F1
#
_entry.id   AF-A0A8B6CEH8-F1
#
_cell.length_a   1.000
_cell.length_b   1.000
_cell.length_c   1.000
_cell.angle_alpha   90.00
_cell.angle_beta   90.00
_cell.angle_gamma   90.00
#
_symmetry.space_group_name_H-M   'P 1'
#
loop_
_entity.id
_entity.type
_entity.pdbx_description
1 polymer ?
#
loop_
_entity_poly.entity_id
_entity_poly.type
_entity_poly.pdbx_seq_one_letter_code
_entity_poly.pdbx_strand_id
1 'polypeptide(L)'
;MFTMCSYHPLPTEALPTPKLCLTGRAPPRNATVDLTHIDTPPNMSAWPQFHNGVAAGLRMANSSQVDSTWIIYNKPKSNDLTNEYAGFLMALGLNGHLVNLHMLNVHDYLSKGHEMTTVGLLLGMAAAKRGTMDISTTKVLSIHVPALLPPTSTELNVPHNVQVAAILGVGLVFQGTAHRHTAEVLLAEIGRPPGPEMENCNDRESYSLAAGLALGLVMFGKGGEQVVKSDLNMADTLCHFMIGGHKRPLIGPNKERYKSPSYHIKEGDAVNVDVTSPGATLALGMLYFKSNNSAVAEWLSVADTQFMLDHVRPDFLMLRTLSKGLVMWDTVLPTFEWLKNNVPEILQRNAFNRGHVEESVEDDNMTDFETQSQAYCNILAGASMVIGLKFAGTANQSAFETLMRSIKLFLTFQTNPRLVEQAGKSTVESCLMTVLVSIALVMAGTGNLEVLRICRYLRSRVGPPYNLYVMYGSHMAISMSIGLIFLGGCRYSLKTAPESIAVLLCAMFPKFPIHSNDNRYHLQAFRHLYVLATEMRVVLPRDVDTGQPCYVPMEVKFKDTEAYQNVSFTTTAPCLLPELHLIQEVHILGPRYWPIVFHRDKNWSILEILLSKQGTLYVKQRAGHLSYVEDPKGYRSMLAKSLTSDHSSHCLVKPDVVKAFTSDTRIHAMTEYFLRSKYTEDCAILQILSAVLYECVTREKPEAIMSLLGLNQILEKPDFDLKSEGVTQLKLALAYYRSNHQILSQDVDHKNQLLKMEFLLSLKAKLENVLDKWQSDHMELLVKYLQGEVLKGYELLQLTPYLTWFDIPTPTNISNIIVEGSPTLPVLCSNLPYLSVSTLKRILTAWKAAV
;
A
#
# COMPACT_ATOMS: atom_id res chain seq x y z
N MET A 1 -13.96 5.42 3.69
CA MET A 1 -12.54 5.58 3.31
C MET A 1 -11.58 5.30 4.48
N PHE A 2 -11.59 6.10 5.56
CA PHE A 2 -10.62 6.01 6.66
C PHE A 2 -10.54 4.61 7.32
N THR A 3 -11.68 4.04 7.71
CA THR A 3 -11.75 2.76 8.45
C THR A 3 -12.11 1.57 7.57
N MET A 4 -11.86 1.65 6.26
CA MET A 4 -12.21 0.59 5.31
C MET A 4 -11.50 -0.74 5.63
N CYS A 5 -12.24 -1.85 5.58
CA CYS A 5 -11.74 -3.22 5.79
C CYS A 5 -10.85 -3.40 7.03
N SER A 6 -11.22 -2.76 8.14
CA SER A 6 -10.44 -2.72 9.39
C SER A 6 -11.02 -3.59 10.51
N TYR A 7 -12.26 -4.04 10.39
CA TYR A 7 -13.01 -4.71 11.44
C TYR A 7 -13.52 -6.08 10.98
N HIS A 8 -13.36 -7.09 11.83
CA HIS A 8 -13.96 -8.41 11.65
C HIS A 8 -15.18 -8.50 12.58
N PRO A 9 -16.41 -8.50 12.05
CA PRO A 9 -17.61 -8.65 12.87
C PRO A 9 -17.70 -10.05 13.46
N LEU A 10 -18.22 -10.14 14.68
CA LEU A 10 -18.62 -11.41 15.28
C LEU A 10 -19.95 -11.85 14.65
N PRO A 11 -20.11 -13.12 14.23
CA PRO A 11 -21.36 -13.60 13.62
C PRO A 11 -22.60 -13.47 14.52
N THR A 12 -22.41 -13.37 15.84
CA THR A 12 -23.50 -13.26 16.83
C THR A 12 -23.99 -11.83 17.05
N GLU A 13 -23.23 -10.83 16.61
CA GLU A 13 -23.51 -9.42 16.86
C GLU A 13 -23.92 -8.71 15.57
N ALA A 14 -24.84 -7.75 15.73
CA ALA A 14 -25.13 -6.80 14.68
C ALA A 14 -23.97 -5.82 14.56
N LEU A 15 -23.67 -5.37 13.34
CA LEU A 15 -22.62 -4.40 13.10
C LEU A 15 -22.98 -3.07 13.78
N PRO A 16 -22.14 -2.54 14.69
CA PRO A 16 -22.43 -1.28 15.35
C PRO A 16 -22.28 -0.12 14.36
N THR A 17 -23.40 0.45 13.92
CA THR A 17 -23.46 1.70 13.16
C THR A 17 -23.34 2.89 14.13
N PRO A 18 -22.33 3.76 13.98
CA PRO A 18 -22.23 4.95 14.82
C PRO A 18 -23.40 5.89 14.52
N LYS A 19 -24.03 6.46 15.55
CA LYS A 19 -25.14 7.40 15.35
C LYS A 19 -24.63 8.72 14.77
N LEU A 20 -25.25 9.20 13.70
CA LEU A 20 -24.99 10.52 13.14
C LEU A 20 -25.76 11.58 13.93
N CYS A 21 -25.09 12.28 14.85
CA CYS A 21 -25.70 13.35 15.65
C CYS A 21 -25.54 14.71 14.96
N LEU A 22 -26.65 15.43 14.78
CA LEU A 22 -26.69 16.81 14.27
C LEU A 22 -26.93 17.85 15.39
N THR A 23 -26.52 17.52 16.61
CA THR A 23 -26.75 18.32 17.83
C THR A 23 -25.49 19.11 18.18
N GLY A 24 -25.64 20.39 18.50
CA GLY A 24 -24.56 21.25 18.98
C GLY A 24 -24.45 21.26 20.51
N ARG A 25 -23.28 21.62 21.04
CA ARG A 25 -23.11 21.96 22.47
C ARG A 25 -22.65 23.40 22.61
N ALA A 26 -23.44 24.22 23.29
CA ALA A 26 -23.11 25.61 23.51
C ALA A 26 -22.28 25.77 24.81
N PRO A 27 -21.00 26.19 24.73
CA PRO A 27 -20.24 26.57 25.92
C PRO A 27 -20.82 27.85 26.54
N PRO A 28 -20.61 28.11 27.85
CA PRO A 28 -19.85 27.31 28.82
C PRO A 28 -20.66 26.20 29.52
N ARG A 29 -22.00 26.25 29.47
CA ARG A 29 -22.88 25.28 30.18
C ARG A 29 -23.01 23.93 29.47
N ASN A 30 -22.46 23.80 28.25
CA ASN A 30 -22.58 22.62 27.39
C ASN A 30 -24.04 22.20 27.13
N ALA A 31 -24.96 23.17 27.07
CA ALA A 31 -26.36 22.92 26.73
C ALA A 31 -26.47 22.35 25.31
N THR A 32 -27.31 21.33 25.12
CA THR A 32 -27.56 20.71 23.82
C THR A 32 -28.50 21.59 23.00
N VAL A 33 -28.09 21.92 21.78
CA VAL A 33 -28.87 22.69 20.82
C VAL A 33 -29.18 21.81 19.63
N ASP A 34 -30.47 21.60 19.37
CA ASP A 34 -30.97 20.77 18.29
C ASP A 34 -31.60 21.63 17.19
N LEU A 35 -31.66 21.08 15.98
CA LEU A 35 -32.19 21.77 14.79
C LEU A 35 -33.73 21.77 14.73
N THR A 36 -34.42 21.19 15.72
CA THR A 36 -35.89 21.04 15.75
C THR A 36 -36.65 22.37 15.77
N HIS A 37 -36.01 23.45 16.21
CA HIS A 37 -36.60 24.78 16.29
C HIS A 37 -36.33 25.64 15.04
N ILE A 38 -35.67 25.08 14.03
CA ILE A 38 -35.32 25.77 12.78
C ILE A 38 -36.01 25.05 11.62
N ASP A 39 -36.60 25.82 10.70
CA ASP A 39 -37.16 25.28 9.46
C ASP A 39 -36.03 24.68 8.63
N THR A 40 -35.97 23.35 8.63
CA THR A 40 -34.97 22.57 7.88
C THR A 40 -35.68 21.76 6.80
N PRO A 41 -35.01 21.48 5.66
CA PRO A 41 -35.59 20.63 4.62
C PRO A 41 -35.91 19.24 5.18
N PRO A 42 -37.09 18.65 4.90
CA PRO A 42 -37.53 17.40 5.53
C PRO A 42 -36.60 16.22 5.24
N ASN A 43 -35.97 16.20 4.06
CA ASN A 43 -35.07 15.13 3.63
C ASN A 43 -33.58 15.43 3.87
N MET A 44 -33.25 16.41 4.71
CA MET A 44 -31.87 16.85 4.93
C MET A 44 -30.95 15.72 5.44
N SER A 45 -31.48 14.79 6.23
CA SER A 45 -30.71 13.70 6.87
C SER A 45 -30.61 12.41 6.05
N ALA A 46 -31.37 12.27 4.95
CA ALA A 46 -31.50 11.00 4.23
C ALA A 46 -30.17 10.49 3.64
N TRP A 47 -29.49 11.31 2.84
CA TRP A 47 -28.18 10.97 2.26
C TRP A 47 -27.04 10.89 3.28
N PRO A 48 -26.92 11.81 4.26
CA PRO A 48 -25.96 11.66 5.34
C PRO A 48 -26.10 10.33 6.11
N GLN A 49 -27.33 9.90 6.41
CA GLN A 49 -27.61 8.59 7.02
C GLN A 49 -27.23 7.43 6.09
N PHE A 50 -27.56 7.52 4.80
CA PHE A 50 -27.14 6.53 3.82
C PHE A 50 -25.61 6.39 3.79
N HIS A 51 -24.88 7.50 3.70
CA HIS A 51 -23.42 7.51 3.72
C HIS A 51 -22.83 6.99 5.04
N ASN A 52 -23.48 7.26 6.16
CA ASN A 52 -23.10 6.72 7.46
C ASN A 52 -23.23 5.19 7.50
N GLY A 53 -24.32 4.65 6.95
CA GLY A 53 -24.54 3.22 6.75
C GLY A 53 -23.48 2.57 5.87
N VAL A 54 -23.17 3.20 4.73
CA VAL A 54 -22.09 2.74 3.83
C VAL A 54 -20.75 2.74 4.58
N ALA A 55 -20.43 3.82 5.28
CA ALA A 55 -19.19 3.94 6.03
C ALA A 55 -19.05 2.88 7.13
N ALA A 56 -20.15 2.53 7.81
CA ALA A 56 -20.16 1.44 8.78
C ALA A 56 -19.91 0.09 8.11
N GLY A 57 -20.66 -0.24 7.04
CA GLY A 57 -20.53 -1.51 6.33
C GLY A 57 -19.15 -1.73 5.70
N LEU A 58 -18.55 -0.67 5.13
CA LEU A 58 -17.22 -0.73 4.53
C LEU A 58 -16.10 -1.00 5.54
N ARG A 59 -16.36 -0.90 6.86
CA ARG A 59 -15.39 -1.30 7.88
C ARG A 59 -15.12 -2.79 7.88
N MET A 60 -16.08 -3.59 7.42
CA MET A 60 -15.96 -5.05 7.40
C MET A 60 -14.83 -5.49 6.47
N ALA A 61 -13.97 -6.36 6.96
CA ALA A 61 -12.91 -6.95 6.14
C ALA A 61 -13.46 -7.91 5.08
N ASN A 62 -12.82 -7.95 3.91
CA ASN A 62 -13.22 -8.83 2.81
C ASN A 62 -13.11 -10.33 3.15
N SER A 63 -12.25 -10.71 4.10
CA SER A 63 -12.08 -12.11 4.54
C SER A 63 -13.06 -12.54 5.64
N SER A 64 -13.96 -11.66 6.10
CA SER A 64 -15.00 -12.06 7.05
C SER A 64 -16.02 -12.98 6.37
N GLN A 65 -16.38 -14.08 7.03
CA GLN A 65 -17.44 -14.97 6.55
C GLN A 65 -18.78 -14.39 6.96
N VAL A 66 -19.58 -13.99 5.98
CA VAL A 66 -20.87 -13.34 6.18
C VAL A 66 -21.95 -14.15 5.47
N ASP A 67 -22.89 -14.66 6.27
CA ASP A 67 -24.03 -15.45 5.76
C ASP A 67 -25.25 -14.58 5.45
N SER A 68 -26.15 -15.07 4.60
CA SER A 68 -27.42 -14.40 4.29
C SER A 68 -28.25 -14.10 5.54
N THR A 69 -28.22 -14.98 6.54
CA THR A 69 -28.95 -14.83 7.81
C THR A 69 -28.42 -13.66 8.63
N TRP A 70 -27.11 -13.45 8.63
CA TRP A 70 -26.47 -12.33 9.33
C TRP A 70 -26.82 -10.99 8.69
N ILE A 71 -26.91 -10.92 7.36
CA ILE A 71 -27.34 -9.70 6.65
C ILE A 71 -28.77 -9.30 7.06
N ILE A 72 -29.66 -10.28 7.20
CA ILE A 72 -31.04 -10.06 7.65
C ILE A 72 -31.09 -9.70 9.13
N TYR A 73 -30.25 -10.32 9.96
CA TYR A 73 -30.15 -10.03 11.39
C TYR A 73 -29.80 -8.56 11.68
N ASN A 74 -29.02 -7.93 10.79
CA ASN A 74 -28.70 -6.50 10.87
C ASN A 74 -29.86 -5.56 10.49
N LYS A 75 -31.00 -6.09 10.04
CA LYS A 75 -32.19 -5.26 9.79
C LYS A 75 -32.63 -4.63 11.13
N PRO A 76 -32.89 -3.32 11.18
CA PRO A 76 -33.32 -2.66 12.40
C PRO A 76 -34.61 -3.29 12.96
N LYS A 77 -34.76 -3.27 14.29
CA LYS A 77 -35.88 -3.89 15.00
C LYS A 77 -37.22 -3.21 14.74
N SER A 78 -37.22 -1.92 14.41
CA SER A 78 -38.35 -1.26 13.77
C SER A 78 -38.46 -1.85 12.37
N ASN A 79 -39.56 -2.52 12.05
CA ASN A 79 -39.68 -3.30 10.81
C ASN A 79 -39.54 -2.45 9.52
N ASP A 80 -39.54 -1.12 9.67
CA ASP A 80 -39.28 -0.09 8.67
C ASP A 80 -37.82 -0.07 8.20
N LEU A 81 -37.64 0.00 6.89
CA LEU A 81 -36.32 0.12 6.28
C LEU A 81 -35.75 1.52 6.55
N THR A 82 -34.58 1.59 7.17
CA THR A 82 -33.89 2.86 7.42
C THR A 82 -32.91 3.19 6.30
N ASN A 83 -32.66 4.50 6.10
CA ASN A 83 -31.65 4.98 5.14
C ASN A 83 -30.24 4.46 5.48
N GLU A 84 -29.92 4.30 6.77
CA GLU A 84 -28.64 3.74 7.21
C GLU A 84 -28.49 2.27 6.79
N TYR A 85 -29.55 1.46 6.94
CA TYR A 85 -29.53 0.05 6.53
C TYR A 85 -29.37 -0.09 5.00
N ALA A 86 -30.00 0.80 4.22
CA ALA A 86 -29.82 0.86 2.78
C ALA A 86 -28.35 1.09 2.37
N GLY A 87 -27.67 2.01 3.05
CA GLY A 87 -26.24 2.25 2.83
C GLY A 87 -25.38 1.05 3.23
N PHE A 88 -25.73 0.39 4.33
CA PHE A 88 -25.05 -0.84 4.76
C PHE A 88 -25.13 -1.96 3.70
N LEU A 89 -26.30 -2.17 3.08
CA LEU A 89 -26.45 -3.14 1.98
C LEU A 89 -25.56 -2.82 0.78
N MET A 90 -25.47 -1.54 0.40
CA MET A 90 -24.57 -1.11 -0.68
C MET A 90 -23.11 -1.45 -0.35
N ALA A 91 -22.68 -1.18 0.88
CA ALA A 91 -21.31 -1.48 1.32
C ALA A 91 -20.99 -2.98 1.28
N LEU A 92 -21.93 -3.84 1.67
CA LEU A 92 -21.76 -5.29 1.56
C LEU A 92 -21.57 -5.72 0.10
N GLY A 93 -22.27 -5.08 -0.84
CA GLY A 93 -22.09 -5.32 -2.27
C GLY A 93 -20.72 -4.89 -2.78
N LEU A 94 -20.26 -3.70 -2.38
CA LEU A 94 -18.92 -3.20 -2.73
C LEU A 94 -17.78 -4.08 -2.18
N ASN A 95 -17.98 -4.68 -1.00
CA ASN A 95 -17.03 -5.62 -0.40
C ASN A 95 -17.13 -7.05 -0.97
N GLY A 96 -18.13 -7.34 -1.81
CA GLY A 96 -18.36 -8.67 -2.40
C GLY A 96 -19.15 -9.65 -1.53
N HIS A 97 -19.61 -9.23 -0.33
CA HIS A 97 -20.36 -10.08 0.60
C HIS A 97 -21.84 -10.27 0.21
N LEU A 98 -22.39 -9.37 -0.60
CA LEU A 98 -23.79 -9.41 -1.01
C LEU A 98 -24.11 -10.59 -1.97
N VAL A 99 -23.10 -11.25 -2.55
CA VAL A 99 -23.28 -12.45 -3.38
C VAL A 99 -23.94 -13.59 -2.58
N ASN A 100 -23.76 -13.61 -1.27
CA ASN A 100 -24.31 -14.64 -0.39
C ASN A 100 -25.80 -14.43 -0.06
N LEU A 101 -26.38 -13.28 -0.42
CA LEU A 101 -27.78 -12.98 -0.14
C LEU A 101 -28.70 -13.75 -1.10
N HIS A 102 -29.64 -14.52 -0.57
CA HIS A 102 -30.61 -15.23 -1.40
C HIS A 102 -31.53 -14.29 -2.20
N MET A 103 -31.80 -14.64 -3.46
CA MET A 103 -32.60 -13.82 -4.38
C MET A 103 -34.05 -13.59 -3.93
N LEU A 104 -34.62 -14.49 -3.13
CA LEU A 104 -35.94 -14.28 -2.51
C LEU A 104 -35.94 -13.08 -1.55
N ASN A 105 -34.85 -12.90 -0.81
CA ASN A 105 -34.71 -11.77 0.11
C ASN A 105 -34.49 -10.46 -0.66
N VAL A 106 -33.72 -10.52 -1.76
CA VAL A 106 -33.57 -9.39 -2.69
C VAL A 106 -34.94 -8.92 -3.19
N HIS A 107 -35.80 -9.85 -3.60
CA HIS A 107 -37.16 -9.53 -4.01
C HIS A 107 -37.98 -8.90 -2.87
N ASP A 108 -37.93 -9.44 -1.65
CA ASP A 108 -38.61 -8.85 -0.47
C ASP A 108 -38.15 -7.42 -0.16
N TYR A 109 -36.86 -7.11 -0.31
CA TYR A 109 -36.35 -5.75 -0.14
C TYR A 109 -36.85 -4.79 -1.23
N LEU A 110 -36.86 -5.24 -2.49
CA LEU A 110 -37.32 -4.43 -3.62
C LEU A 110 -38.84 -4.18 -3.58
N SER A 111 -39.63 -5.19 -3.16
CA SER A 111 -41.09 -5.06 -3.07
C SER A 111 -41.57 -4.03 -2.04
N LYS A 112 -40.71 -3.65 -1.07
CA LYS A 112 -41.04 -2.64 -0.06
C LYS A 112 -41.02 -1.21 -0.59
N GLY A 113 -40.49 -0.98 -1.80
CA GLY A 113 -40.57 0.33 -2.48
C GLY A 113 -39.76 1.46 -1.84
N HIS A 114 -38.90 1.18 -0.86
CA HIS A 114 -38.04 2.21 -0.27
C HIS A 114 -36.90 2.59 -1.23
N GLU A 115 -36.86 3.86 -1.64
CA GLU A 115 -35.97 4.37 -2.68
C GLU A 115 -34.49 4.09 -2.39
N MET A 116 -34.00 4.49 -1.20
CA MET A 116 -32.58 4.33 -0.84
C MET A 116 -32.16 2.87 -0.77
N THR A 117 -33.03 1.99 -0.27
CA THR A 117 -32.75 0.54 -0.17
C THR A 117 -32.61 -0.05 -1.56
N THR A 118 -33.47 0.36 -2.49
CA THR A 118 -33.41 -0.05 -3.89
C THR A 118 -32.11 0.43 -4.54
N VAL A 119 -31.74 1.71 -4.37
CA VAL A 119 -30.46 2.25 -4.87
C VAL A 119 -29.26 1.45 -4.33
N GLY A 120 -29.22 1.22 -3.02
CA GLY A 120 -28.12 0.52 -2.36
C GLY A 120 -28.00 -0.95 -2.80
N LEU A 121 -29.13 -1.63 -2.95
CA LEU A 121 -29.17 -3.04 -3.37
C LEU A 121 -28.77 -3.20 -4.84
N LEU A 122 -29.32 -2.38 -5.75
CA LEU A 122 -29.00 -2.45 -7.18
C LEU A 122 -27.51 -2.18 -7.45
N LEU A 123 -26.96 -1.12 -6.85
CA LEU A 123 -25.53 -0.81 -6.99
C LEU A 123 -24.66 -1.85 -6.30
N GLY A 124 -25.05 -2.33 -5.12
CA GLY A 124 -24.32 -3.37 -4.39
C GLY A 124 -24.25 -4.69 -5.16
N MET A 125 -25.37 -5.14 -5.73
CA MET A 125 -25.43 -6.35 -6.56
C MET A 125 -24.62 -6.21 -7.83
N ALA A 126 -24.77 -5.07 -8.53
CA ALA A 126 -24.03 -4.78 -9.74
C ALA A 126 -22.51 -4.73 -9.50
N ALA A 127 -22.07 -4.10 -8.40
CA ALA A 127 -20.68 -4.04 -8.01
C ALA A 127 -20.09 -5.43 -7.69
N ALA A 128 -20.87 -6.30 -7.04
CA ALA A 128 -20.44 -7.67 -6.73
C ALA A 128 -20.32 -8.57 -7.97
N LYS A 129 -21.07 -8.27 -9.04
CA LYS A 129 -21.09 -9.01 -10.31
C LYS A 129 -20.43 -8.24 -11.46
N ARG A 130 -19.50 -7.33 -11.13
CA ARG A 130 -18.81 -6.47 -12.09
C ARG A 130 -18.11 -7.25 -13.20
N GLY A 131 -18.41 -6.93 -14.46
CA GLY A 131 -17.82 -7.55 -15.65
C GLY A 131 -18.19 -9.01 -15.91
N THR A 132 -19.17 -9.58 -15.18
CA THR A 132 -19.53 -11.01 -15.29
C THR A 132 -20.66 -11.31 -16.27
N MET A 133 -21.43 -10.31 -16.72
CA MET A 133 -22.64 -10.48 -17.53
C MET A 133 -23.69 -11.42 -16.90
N ASP A 134 -23.80 -11.42 -15.57
CA ASP A 134 -24.76 -12.28 -14.87
C ASP A 134 -26.22 -11.95 -15.22
N ILE A 135 -26.89 -12.90 -15.85
CA ILE A 135 -28.26 -12.79 -16.36
C ILE A 135 -29.26 -12.48 -15.22
N SER A 136 -29.05 -13.04 -14.02
CA SER A 136 -29.97 -12.84 -12.90
C SER A 136 -29.98 -11.39 -12.44
N THR A 137 -28.79 -10.81 -12.29
CA THR A 137 -28.60 -9.41 -11.90
C THR A 137 -29.07 -8.47 -13.03
N THR A 138 -28.76 -8.79 -14.28
CA THR A 138 -29.24 -8.01 -15.43
C THR A 138 -30.76 -7.96 -15.50
N LYS A 139 -31.48 -9.07 -15.25
CA LYS A 139 -32.95 -9.09 -15.23
C LYS A 139 -33.51 -8.15 -14.16
N VAL A 140 -32.96 -8.17 -12.95
CA VAL A 140 -33.38 -7.27 -11.86
C VAL A 140 -33.15 -5.81 -12.26
N LEU A 141 -31.97 -5.48 -12.77
CA LEU A 141 -31.65 -4.11 -13.20
C LEU A 141 -32.52 -3.63 -14.38
N SER A 142 -32.80 -4.52 -15.34
CA SER A 142 -33.58 -4.18 -16.55
C SER A 142 -35.01 -3.77 -16.22
N ILE A 143 -35.61 -4.30 -15.14
CA ILE A 143 -36.95 -3.91 -14.68
C ILE A 143 -36.98 -2.44 -14.24
N HIS A 144 -35.86 -1.91 -13.76
CA HIS A 144 -35.74 -0.53 -13.30
C HIS A 144 -35.28 0.45 -14.39
N VAL A 145 -34.98 -0.05 -15.60
CA VAL A 145 -34.57 0.76 -16.76
C VAL A 145 -35.60 0.60 -17.88
N PRO A 146 -36.51 1.57 -18.08
CA PRO A 146 -37.61 1.47 -19.04
C PRO A 146 -37.20 1.17 -20.50
N ALA A 147 -35.95 1.48 -20.85
CA ALA A 147 -35.39 1.27 -22.18
C ALA A 147 -34.94 -0.17 -22.46
N LEU A 148 -34.66 -0.95 -21.40
CA LEU A 148 -34.28 -2.37 -21.50
C LEU A 148 -35.49 -3.30 -21.42
N LEU A 149 -36.66 -2.75 -21.07
CA LEU A 149 -37.90 -3.50 -20.97
C LEU A 149 -38.49 -3.76 -22.38
N PRO A 150 -39.02 -4.97 -22.64
CA PRO A 150 -39.81 -5.22 -23.83
C PRO A 150 -41.01 -4.26 -23.92
N PRO A 151 -41.42 -3.85 -25.13
CA PRO A 151 -42.56 -2.92 -25.30
C PRO A 151 -43.89 -3.48 -24.76
N THR A 152 -43.98 -4.78 -24.48
CA THR A 152 -45.17 -5.45 -23.94
C THR A 152 -45.25 -5.49 -22.41
N SER A 153 -44.21 -5.04 -21.69
CA SER A 153 -44.21 -5.03 -20.21
C SER A 153 -44.98 -3.84 -19.64
N THR A 154 -45.61 -4.03 -18.48
CA THR A 154 -46.29 -2.96 -17.72
C THR A 154 -45.31 -1.86 -17.32
N GLU A 155 -45.67 -0.60 -17.54
CA GLU A 155 -44.89 0.54 -17.07
C GLU A 155 -44.93 0.59 -15.53
N LEU A 156 -43.74 0.60 -14.91
CA LEU A 156 -43.58 0.70 -13.46
C LEU A 156 -43.19 2.14 -13.11
N ASN A 157 -43.85 2.70 -12.10
CA ASN A 157 -43.47 4.00 -11.55
C ASN A 157 -42.20 3.84 -10.69
N VAL A 158 -41.03 4.00 -11.32
CA VAL A 158 -39.72 3.86 -10.68
C VAL A 158 -39.16 5.25 -10.36
N PRO A 159 -38.78 5.54 -9.09
CA PRO A 159 -38.14 6.80 -8.72
C PRO A 159 -36.88 7.10 -9.54
N HIS A 160 -36.64 8.37 -9.83
CA HIS A 160 -35.54 8.78 -10.71
C HIS A 160 -34.15 8.32 -10.23
N ASN A 161 -33.83 8.50 -8.94
CA ASN A 161 -32.52 8.08 -8.41
C ASN A 161 -32.29 6.56 -8.54
N VAL A 162 -33.37 5.76 -8.49
CA VAL A 162 -33.31 4.31 -8.71
C VAL A 162 -32.99 4.01 -10.18
N GLN A 163 -33.58 4.72 -11.14
CA GLN A 163 -33.25 4.55 -12.56
C GLN A 163 -31.78 4.90 -12.84
N VAL A 164 -31.30 6.01 -12.27
CA VAL A 164 -29.89 6.44 -12.37
C VAL A 164 -28.95 5.37 -11.80
N ALA A 165 -29.29 4.81 -10.63
CA ALA A 165 -28.54 3.72 -10.01
C ALA A 165 -28.57 2.42 -10.85
N ALA A 166 -29.72 2.08 -11.43
CA ALA A 166 -29.90 0.89 -12.25
C ALA A 166 -29.06 0.96 -13.53
N ILE A 167 -29.02 2.12 -14.20
CA ILE A 167 -28.25 2.33 -15.43
C ILE A 167 -26.75 2.18 -15.19
N LEU A 168 -26.23 2.82 -14.15
CA LEU A 168 -24.83 2.60 -13.79
C LEU A 168 -24.58 1.15 -13.37
N GLY A 169 -25.54 0.52 -12.70
CA GLY A 169 -25.49 -0.90 -12.36
C GLY A 169 -25.35 -1.80 -13.60
N VAL A 170 -26.11 -1.53 -14.67
CA VAL A 170 -25.95 -2.21 -15.97
C VAL A 170 -24.53 -1.99 -16.50
N GLY A 171 -24.03 -0.75 -16.45
CA GLY A 171 -22.65 -0.41 -16.82
C GLY A 171 -21.59 -1.22 -16.07
N LEU A 172 -21.77 -1.42 -14.75
CA LEU A 172 -20.85 -2.21 -13.91
C LEU A 172 -20.90 -3.71 -14.26
N VAL A 173 -22.09 -4.29 -14.44
CA VAL A 173 -22.24 -5.72 -14.78
C VAL A 173 -21.62 -6.04 -16.15
N PHE A 174 -21.79 -5.13 -17.12
CA PHE A 174 -21.26 -5.27 -18.47
C PHE A 174 -19.90 -4.58 -18.68
N GLN A 175 -19.22 -4.19 -17.61
CA GLN A 175 -17.93 -3.49 -17.70
C GLN A 175 -16.91 -4.27 -18.54
N GLY A 176 -16.32 -3.63 -19.55
CA GLY A 176 -15.30 -4.23 -20.42
C GLY A 176 -15.79 -5.33 -21.36
N THR A 177 -17.10 -5.60 -21.43
CA THR A 177 -17.66 -6.70 -22.25
C THR A 177 -17.89 -6.29 -23.71
N ALA A 178 -18.06 -4.99 -23.98
CA ALA A 178 -18.50 -4.46 -25.27
C ALA A 178 -19.77 -5.13 -25.82
N HIS A 179 -20.75 -5.41 -24.95
CA HIS A 179 -22.02 -5.95 -25.37
C HIS A 179 -22.82 -4.92 -26.20
N ARG A 180 -23.13 -5.28 -27.46
CA ARG A 180 -23.68 -4.36 -28.47
C ARG A 180 -25.01 -3.76 -28.08
N HIS A 181 -26.00 -4.59 -27.73
CA HIS A 181 -27.37 -4.10 -27.49
C HIS A 181 -27.43 -3.14 -26.29
N THR A 182 -26.69 -3.44 -25.22
CA THR A 182 -26.60 -2.53 -24.07
C THR A 182 -25.91 -1.22 -24.43
N ALA A 183 -24.87 -1.24 -25.27
CA ALA A 183 -24.22 -0.01 -25.72
C ALA A 183 -25.16 0.86 -26.56
N GLU A 184 -25.95 0.26 -27.45
CA GLU A 184 -26.95 0.96 -28.27
C GLU A 184 -28.05 1.60 -27.41
N VAL A 185 -28.58 0.85 -26.44
CA VAL A 185 -29.59 1.36 -25.50
C VAL A 185 -29.01 2.51 -24.67
N LEU A 186 -27.82 2.34 -24.08
CA LEU A 186 -27.18 3.39 -23.26
C LEU A 186 -26.89 4.65 -24.08
N LEU A 187 -26.53 4.51 -25.34
CA LEU A 187 -26.29 5.64 -26.24
C LEU A 187 -27.59 6.42 -26.53
N ALA A 188 -28.72 5.73 -26.69
CA ALA A 188 -30.02 6.37 -26.81
C ALA A 188 -30.44 7.08 -25.51
N GLU A 189 -30.12 6.49 -24.35
CA GLU A 189 -30.45 7.06 -23.03
C GLU A 189 -29.68 8.33 -22.67
N ILE A 190 -28.49 8.56 -23.25
CA ILE A 190 -27.77 9.85 -23.08
C ILE A 190 -28.61 11.00 -23.65
N GLY A 191 -29.23 10.80 -24.82
CA GLY A 191 -30.03 11.80 -25.52
C GLY A 191 -31.53 11.74 -25.20
N ARG A 192 -31.92 11.17 -24.04
CA ARG A 192 -33.33 10.91 -23.69
C ARG A 192 -34.16 12.21 -23.69
N PRO A 193 -35.28 12.29 -24.43
CA PRO A 193 -36.15 13.47 -24.44
C PRO A 193 -36.94 13.62 -23.12
N PRO A 194 -37.38 14.84 -22.77
CA PRO A 194 -38.23 15.06 -21.60
C PRO A 194 -39.67 14.58 -21.85
N GLY A 195 -40.37 14.19 -20.77
CA GLY A 195 -41.74 13.68 -20.84
C GLY A 195 -41.81 12.15 -20.87
N PRO A 196 -42.96 11.55 -21.23
CA PRO A 196 -44.19 12.21 -21.65
C PRO A 196 -44.84 13.02 -20.52
N GLU A 197 -45.48 14.14 -20.86
CA GLU A 197 -46.27 14.99 -19.93
C GLU A 197 -45.48 15.50 -18.70
N MET A 198 -45.62 14.84 -17.54
CA MET A 198 -44.96 15.21 -16.28
C MET A 198 -43.79 14.28 -15.91
N GLU A 199 -43.54 13.23 -16.69
CA GLU A 199 -42.48 12.27 -16.42
C GLU A 199 -41.10 12.79 -16.85
N ASN A 200 -40.05 12.24 -16.23
CA ASN A 200 -38.65 12.43 -16.65
C ASN A 200 -38.22 13.91 -16.73
N CYS A 201 -38.79 14.78 -15.89
CA CYS A 201 -38.48 16.21 -15.84
C CYS A 201 -37.40 16.56 -14.80
N ASN A 202 -37.23 15.74 -13.77
CA ASN A 202 -36.33 16.01 -12.65
C ASN A 202 -34.94 15.40 -12.88
N ASP A 203 -33.89 16.09 -12.45
CA ASP A 203 -32.49 15.61 -12.37
C ASP A 203 -31.98 14.87 -13.61
N ARG A 204 -32.38 15.30 -14.81
CA ARG A 204 -32.06 14.64 -16.08
C ARG A 204 -30.55 14.64 -16.36
N GLU A 205 -29.84 15.64 -15.87
CA GLU A 205 -28.40 15.77 -15.98
C GLU A 205 -27.69 14.57 -15.33
N SER A 206 -28.13 14.13 -14.14
CA SER A 206 -27.58 12.95 -13.45
C SER A 206 -27.82 11.64 -14.21
N TYR A 207 -28.97 11.51 -14.87
CA TYR A 207 -29.34 10.33 -15.65
C TYR A 207 -28.51 10.23 -16.94
N SER A 208 -28.43 11.33 -17.69
CA SER A 208 -27.58 11.44 -18.87
C SER A 208 -26.10 11.17 -18.53
N LEU A 209 -25.62 11.74 -17.42
CA LEU A 209 -24.27 11.45 -16.92
C LEU A 209 -24.09 9.96 -16.59
N ALA A 210 -25.03 9.34 -15.88
CA ALA A 210 -24.95 7.92 -15.54
C ALA A 210 -25.00 7.02 -16.77
N ALA A 211 -25.81 7.35 -17.78
CA ALA A 211 -25.85 6.63 -19.06
C ALA A 211 -24.52 6.76 -19.82
N GLY A 212 -23.91 7.96 -19.84
CA GLY A 212 -22.59 8.19 -20.42
C GLY A 212 -21.48 7.41 -19.70
N LEU A 213 -21.47 7.45 -18.36
CA LEU A 213 -20.54 6.68 -17.54
C LEU A 213 -20.72 5.17 -17.74
N ALA A 214 -21.97 4.69 -17.78
CA ALA A 214 -22.29 3.28 -18.01
C ALA A 214 -21.83 2.83 -19.41
N LEU A 215 -22.09 3.63 -20.45
CA LEU A 215 -21.61 3.37 -21.81
C LEU A 215 -20.07 3.29 -21.84
N GLY A 216 -19.42 4.26 -21.19
CA GLY A 216 -17.96 4.29 -21.03
C GLY A 216 -17.42 3.07 -20.30
N LEU A 217 -18.09 2.56 -19.27
CA LEU A 217 -17.72 1.32 -18.57
C LEU A 217 -17.86 0.08 -19.46
N VAL A 218 -18.95 -0.03 -20.23
CA VAL A 218 -19.18 -1.17 -21.13
C VAL A 218 -18.14 -1.24 -22.26
N MET A 219 -17.81 -0.08 -22.82
CA MET A 219 -16.96 0.07 -24.00
C MET A 219 -15.52 0.53 -23.68
N PHE A 220 -15.10 0.44 -22.42
CA PHE A 220 -13.86 1.04 -21.93
C PHE A 220 -12.62 0.59 -22.74
N GLY A 221 -11.89 1.54 -23.32
CA GLY A 221 -10.65 1.31 -24.08
C GLY A 221 -10.81 0.58 -25.42
N LYS A 222 -12.03 0.33 -25.90
CA LYS A 222 -12.28 -0.45 -27.13
C LYS A 222 -12.59 0.38 -28.37
N GLY A 223 -12.47 1.71 -28.30
CA GLY A 223 -12.81 2.62 -29.39
C GLY A 223 -11.97 2.45 -30.67
N GLY A 224 -10.71 2.03 -30.53
CA GLY A 224 -9.82 1.80 -31.68
C GLY A 224 -10.13 0.51 -32.47
N GLU A 225 -10.59 -0.53 -31.78
CA GLU A 225 -10.88 -1.84 -32.38
C GLU A 225 -12.22 -1.86 -33.17
N GLN A 226 -13.08 -0.86 -32.96
CA GLN A 226 -14.41 -0.79 -33.57
C GLN A 226 -14.43 -0.38 -35.05
N VAL A 227 -13.31 0.05 -35.63
CA VAL A 227 -13.22 0.33 -37.08
C VAL A 227 -13.60 -0.91 -37.92
N VAL A 228 -13.55 -2.12 -37.33
CA VAL A 228 -13.83 -3.39 -38.03
C VAL A 228 -15.30 -3.88 -37.87
N LYS A 229 -16.15 -3.23 -37.06
CA LYS A 229 -17.57 -3.64 -36.81
C LYS A 229 -18.57 -2.48 -36.96
N SER A 230 -18.38 -1.65 -37.97
CA SER A 230 -19.11 -0.40 -38.21
C SER A 230 -20.53 -0.59 -38.78
N ASP A 231 -21.54 -0.55 -37.89
CA ASP A 231 -22.90 -0.09 -38.23
C ASP A 231 -23.40 1.02 -37.29
N LEU A 232 -22.76 1.20 -36.11
CA LEU A 232 -23.11 2.24 -35.13
C LEU A 232 -21.96 3.26 -35.06
N ASN A 233 -22.15 4.45 -35.64
CA ASN A 233 -21.20 5.56 -35.52
C ASN A 233 -21.25 6.19 -34.11
N MET A 234 -20.81 5.42 -33.10
CA MET A 234 -20.92 5.83 -31.69
C MET A 234 -20.13 7.11 -31.39
N ALA A 235 -18.91 7.23 -31.93
CA ALA A 235 -18.08 8.41 -31.74
C ALA A 235 -18.73 9.67 -32.29
N ASP A 236 -19.32 9.61 -33.50
CA ASP A 236 -20.01 10.74 -34.12
C ASP A 236 -21.26 11.14 -33.34
N THR A 237 -22.03 10.15 -32.84
CA THR A 237 -23.21 10.44 -32.00
C THR A 237 -22.83 11.08 -30.67
N LEU A 238 -21.74 10.64 -30.04
CA LEU A 238 -21.24 11.25 -28.80
C LEU A 238 -20.70 12.65 -29.05
N CYS A 239 -19.99 12.86 -30.16
CA CYS A 239 -19.53 14.18 -30.59
C CYS A 239 -20.72 15.12 -30.85
N HIS A 240 -21.78 14.63 -31.50
CA HIS A 240 -23.03 15.36 -31.70
C HIS A 240 -23.72 15.73 -30.37
N PHE A 241 -23.73 14.83 -29.37
CA PHE A 241 -24.23 15.13 -28.04
C PHE A 241 -23.35 16.11 -27.24
N MET A 242 -22.06 16.23 -27.58
CA MET A 242 -21.10 17.13 -26.92
C MET A 242 -21.10 18.55 -27.50
N ILE A 243 -21.14 18.68 -28.83
CA ILE A 243 -21.09 19.97 -29.53
C ILE A 243 -22.49 20.56 -29.66
N GLY A 244 -23.51 19.71 -29.80
CA GLY A 244 -24.86 20.10 -30.15
C GLY A 244 -25.13 20.01 -31.65
N GLY A 245 -26.38 20.24 -32.02
CA GLY A 245 -26.87 20.15 -33.40
C GLY A 245 -28.35 19.79 -33.43
N HIS A 246 -28.91 19.59 -34.63
CA HIS A 246 -30.31 19.19 -34.75
C HIS A 246 -30.57 17.79 -34.20
N LYS A 247 -31.65 17.66 -33.42
CA LYS A 247 -32.11 16.37 -32.90
C LYS A 247 -32.37 15.40 -34.05
N ARG A 248 -31.83 14.19 -33.92
CA ARG A 248 -32.17 13.09 -34.81
C ARG A 248 -33.60 12.62 -34.54
N PRO A 249 -34.39 12.28 -35.57
CA PRO A 249 -35.75 11.78 -35.36
C PRO A 249 -35.72 10.48 -34.55
N LEU A 250 -36.61 10.36 -33.57
CA LEU A 250 -36.76 9.14 -32.77
C LEU A 250 -37.22 7.98 -33.67
N ILE A 251 -36.50 6.86 -33.61
CA ILE A 251 -36.79 5.63 -34.38
C ILE A 251 -37.38 4.58 -33.43
N GLY A 252 -38.35 3.80 -33.90
CA GLY A 252 -38.90 2.65 -33.17
C GLY A 252 -39.89 3.03 -32.05
N PRO A 253 -40.00 2.22 -30.98
CA PRO A 253 -41.05 2.34 -29.95
C PRO A 253 -40.98 3.66 -29.14
N ASN A 254 -39.82 4.32 -29.13
CA ASN A 254 -39.64 5.62 -28.48
C ASN A 254 -40.45 6.73 -29.17
N LYS A 255 -40.75 6.61 -30.47
CA LYS A 255 -41.58 7.60 -31.19
C LYS A 255 -43.01 7.65 -30.66
N GLU A 256 -43.55 6.51 -30.25
CA GLU A 256 -44.91 6.42 -29.70
C GLU A 256 -44.95 6.92 -28.26
N ARG A 257 -43.96 6.55 -27.44
CA ARG A 257 -43.85 6.98 -26.03
C ARG A 257 -43.72 8.50 -25.87
N TYR A 258 -42.95 9.16 -26.73
CA TYR A 258 -42.68 10.59 -26.64
C TYR A 258 -43.50 11.45 -27.61
N LYS A 259 -44.69 10.96 -28.00
CA LYS A 259 -45.59 11.70 -28.89
C LYS A 259 -46.16 12.95 -28.22
N SER A 260 -46.44 12.89 -26.91
CA SER A 260 -46.83 14.04 -26.11
C SER A 260 -45.60 14.76 -25.57
N PRO A 261 -45.49 16.10 -25.74
CA PRO A 261 -44.37 16.86 -25.17
C PRO A 261 -44.50 16.96 -23.65
N SER A 262 -43.39 17.27 -22.98
CA SER A 262 -43.38 17.58 -21.56
C SER A 262 -43.99 18.95 -21.24
N TYR A 263 -44.64 19.06 -20.07
CA TYR A 263 -45.21 20.32 -19.58
C TYR A 263 -44.21 21.21 -18.82
N HIS A 264 -43.14 20.63 -18.27
CA HIS A 264 -42.16 21.36 -17.45
C HIS A 264 -40.96 21.88 -18.25
N ILE A 265 -40.50 21.09 -19.22
CA ILE A 265 -39.30 21.40 -20.00
C ILE A 265 -39.72 21.57 -21.46
N LYS A 266 -39.32 22.68 -22.06
CA LYS A 266 -39.46 22.91 -23.50
C LYS A 266 -38.07 22.92 -24.12
N GLU A 267 -37.72 21.83 -24.79
CA GLU A 267 -36.51 21.79 -25.60
C GLU A 267 -36.83 22.23 -27.03
N GLY A 268 -35.89 22.96 -27.66
CA GLY A 268 -35.97 23.27 -29.09
C GLY A 268 -35.62 22.08 -29.98
N ASP A 269 -35.44 22.36 -31.28
CA ASP A 269 -35.05 21.38 -32.29
C ASP A 269 -33.57 20.97 -32.20
N ALA A 270 -32.79 21.68 -31.38
CA ALA A 270 -31.41 21.37 -31.09
C ALA A 270 -31.26 20.47 -29.86
N VAL A 271 -30.23 19.63 -29.85
CA VAL A 271 -29.82 18.82 -28.70
C VAL A 271 -29.47 19.74 -27.53
N ASN A 272 -29.96 19.42 -26.34
CA ASN A 272 -29.65 20.16 -25.13
C ASN A 272 -28.27 19.76 -24.59
N VAL A 273 -27.25 20.52 -24.99
CA VAL A 273 -25.85 20.32 -24.61
C VAL A 273 -25.66 20.35 -23.09
N ASP A 274 -26.44 21.13 -22.35
CA ASP A 274 -26.31 21.22 -20.89
C ASP A 274 -26.61 19.89 -20.18
N VAL A 275 -27.43 19.04 -20.78
CA VAL A 275 -27.77 17.71 -20.25
C VAL A 275 -26.85 16.64 -20.83
N THR A 276 -26.59 16.65 -22.13
CA THR A 276 -25.93 15.54 -22.83
C THR A 276 -24.40 15.62 -22.86
N SER A 277 -23.84 16.84 -22.80
CA SER A 277 -22.39 17.07 -22.91
C SER A 277 -21.52 16.35 -21.86
N PRO A 278 -21.82 16.39 -20.55
CA PRO A 278 -20.93 15.79 -19.55
C PRO A 278 -20.85 14.26 -19.69
N GLY A 279 -22.00 13.61 -19.93
CA GLY A 279 -22.06 12.17 -20.17
C GLY A 279 -21.34 11.76 -21.45
N ALA A 280 -21.58 12.49 -22.55
CA ALA A 280 -20.97 12.20 -23.85
C ALA A 280 -19.45 12.42 -23.85
N THR A 281 -18.98 13.51 -23.24
CA THR A 281 -17.55 13.86 -23.15
C THR A 281 -16.78 12.78 -22.39
N LEU A 282 -17.28 12.35 -21.23
CA LEU A 282 -16.65 11.29 -20.43
C LEU A 282 -16.73 9.93 -21.13
N ALA A 283 -17.87 9.59 -21.76
CA ALA A 283 -18.01 8.35 -22.52
C ALA A 283 -16.98 8.27 -23.65
N LEU A 284 -16.77 9.37 -24.38
CA LEU A 284 -15.81 9.46 -25.48
C LEU A 284 -14.36 9.33 -24.96
N GLY A 285 -14.03 9.96 -23.83
CA GLY A 285 -12.75 9.78 -23.15
C GLY A 285 -12.49 8.35 -22.66
N MET A 286 -13.52 7.67 -22.13
CA MET A 286 -13.44 6.27 -21.69
C MET A 286 -13.34 5.28 -22.85
N LEU A 287 -14.09 5.53 -23.94
CA LEU A 287 -14.09 4.70 -25.15
C LEU A 287 -12.70 4.65 -25.80
N TYR A 288 -12.03 5.79 -25.89
CA TYR A 288 -10.71 5.96 -26.50
C TYR A 288 -9.55 6.01 -25.49
N PHE A 289 -9.77 5.49 -24.27
CA PHE A 289 -8.75 5.46 -23.22
C PHE A 289 -7.45 4.79 -23.69
N LYS A 290 -6.30 5.44 -23.46
CA LYS A 290 -4.96 4.96 -23.88
C LYS A 290 -4.82 4.64 -25.38
N SER A 291 -5.69 5.18 -26.25
CA SER A 291 -5.60 4.93 -27.70
C SER A 291 -4.68 5.90 -28.43
N ASN A 292 -4.32 7.04 -27.84
CA ASN A 292 -3.54 8.11 -28.45
C ASN A 292 -4.08 8.57 -29.83
N ASN A 293 -5.39 8.45 -30.07
CA ASN A 293 -6.02 8.87 -31.32
C ASN A 293 -6.08 10.40 -31.39
N SER A 294 -5.31 10.99 -32.30
CA SER A 294 -5.22 12.43 -32.49
C SER A 294 -6.53 13.07 -32.93
N ALA A 295 -7.31 12.43 -33.80
CA ALA A 295 -8.56 12.99 -34.32
C ALA A 295 -9.60 13.21 -33.21
N VAL A 296 -9.75 12.23 -32.33
CA VAL A 296 -10.67 12.31 -31.18
C VAL A 296 -10.16 13.32 -30.14
N ALA A 297 -8.83 13.37 -29.93
CA ALA A 297 -8.22 14.34 -29.03
C ALA A 297 -8.36 15.79 -29.54
N GLU A 298 -8.43 16.00 -30.85
CA GLU A 298 -8.69 17.30 -31.47
C GLU A 298 -10.16 17.73 -31.27
N TRP A 299 -11.12 16.82 -31.39
CA TRP A 299 -12.53 17.12 -31.07
C TRP A 299 -12.73 17.51 -29.60
N LEU A 300 -11.93 16.94 -28.69
CA LEU A 300 -11.93 17.24 -27.26
C LEU A 300 -11.07 18.45 -26.89
N SER A 301 -10.39 19.07 -27.85
CA SER A 301 -9.56 20.24 -27.59
C SER A 301 -10.43 21.43 -27.15
N VAL A 302 -9.84 22.28 -26.32
CA VAL A 302 -10.46 23.56 -25.96
C VAL A 302 -10.37 24.46 -27.20
N ALA A 303 -11.45 25.16 -27.51
CA ALA A 303 -11.46 26.06 -28.65
C ALA A 303 -10.53 27.26 -28.40
N ASP A 304 -9.78 27.64 -29.42
CA ASP A 304 -8.79 28.71 -29.34
C ASP A 304 -9.39 30.11 -29.55
N THR A 305 -10.69 30.24 -29.88
CA THR A 305 -11.35 31.54 -30.14
C THR A 305 -12.34 31.91 -29.04
N GLN A 306 -12.42 33.20 -28.71
CA GLN A 306 -13.35 33.70 -27.69
C GLN A 306 -14.79 33.32 -28.00
N PHE A 307 -15.24 33.51 -29.24
CA PHE A 307 -16.60 33.19 -29.66
C PHE A 307 -16.97 31.74 -29.35
N MET A 308 -16.09 30.79 -29.63
CA MET A 308 -16.36 29.37 -29.36
C MET A 308 -16.29 29.04 -27.86
N LEU A 309 -15.52 29.79 -27.07
CA LEU A 309 -15.50 29.65 -25.62
C LEU A 309 -16.80 30.12 -24.99
N ASP A 310 -17.41 31.19 -25.51
CA ASP A 310 -18.69 31.71 -25.02
C ASP A 310 -19.85 30.72 -25.23
N HIS A 311 -19.74 29.82 -26.22
CA HIS A 311 -20.74 28.77 -26.49
C HIS A 311 -20.66 27.58 -25.52
N VAL A 312 -19.57 27.46 -24.74
CA VAL A 312 -19.32 26.28 -23.91
C VAL A 312 -19.19 26.70 -22.45
N ARG A 313 -20.06 26.15 -21.60
CA ARG A 313 -19.96 26.36 -20.16
C ARG A 313 -18.57 25.95 -19.63
N PRO A 314 -17.89 26.78 -18.81
CA PRO A 314 -16.53 26.50 -18.32
C PRO A 314 -16.39 25.15 -17.59
N ASP A 315 -17.44 24.71 -16.90
CA ASP A 315 -17.50 23.42 -16.23
C ASP A 315 -17.32 22.22 -17.20
N PHE A 316 -17.81 22.34 -18.43
CA PHE A 316 -17.64 21.31 -19.46
C PHE A 316 -16.24 21.33 -20.06
N LEU A 317 -15.57 22.49 -20.09
CA LEU A 317 -14.15 22.58 -20.50
C LEU A 317 -13.26 21.75 -19.57
N MET A 318 -13.56 21.72 -18.26
CA MET A 318 -12.87 20.84 -17.31
C MET A 318 -13.03 19.35 -17.67
N LEU A 319 -14.23 18.93 -18.09
CA LEU A 319 -14.48 17.53 -18.49
C LEU A 319 -13.86 17.20 -19.85
N ARG A 320 -13.81 18.17 -20.78
CA ARG A 320 -13.14 18.02 -22.07
C ARG A 320 -11.64 17.85 -21.92
N THR A 321 -10.99 18.69 -21.11
CA THR A 321 -9.54 18.59 -20.84
C THR A 321 -9.21 17.29 -20.12
N LEU A 322 -10.06 16.88 -19.17
CA LEU A 322 -9.96 15.58 -18.51
C LEU A 322 -10.05 14.44 -19.53
N SER A 323 -11.05 14.45 -20.40
CA SER A 323 -11.27 13.39 -21.40
C SER A 323 -10.15 13.37 -22.45
N LYS A 324 -9.63 14.53 -22.86
CA LYS A 324 -8.45 14.63 -23.73
C LYS A 324 -7.23 13.97 -23.10
N GLY A 325 -7.01 14.19 -21.79
CA GLY A 325 -5.94 13.54 -21.03
C GLY A 325 -6.11 12.03 -20.87
N LEU A 326 -7.34 11.52 -20.82
CA LEU A 326 -7.63 10.07 -20.82
C LEU A 326 -7.31 9.41 -22.16
N VAL A 327 -7.58 10.10 -23.28
CA VAL A 327 -7.25 9.62 -24.63
C VAL A 327 -5.73 9.64 -24.85
N MET A 328 -5.08 10.76 -24.55
CA MET A 328 -3.64 10.99 -24.69
C MET A 328 -2.90 10.63 -23.39
N TRP A 329 -3.10 9.41 -22.90
CA TRP A 329 -2.64 9.02 -21.56
C TRP A 329 -1.12 9.01 -21.41
N ASP A 330 -0.40 8.63 -22.46
CA ASP A 330 1.05 8.43 -22.40
C ASP A 330 1.80 9.76 -22.33
N THR A 331 1.27 10.81 -22.98
CA THR A 331 1.87 12.15 -23.02
C THR A 331 1.69 12.97 -21.74
N VAL A 332 0.91 12.47 -20.78
CA VAL A 332 0.68 13.15 -19.50
C VAL A 332 1.98 13.14 -18.67
N LEU A 333 2.56 14.32 -18.43
CA LEU A 333 3.76 14.50 -17.62
C LEU A 333 3.43 15.20 -16.29
N PRO A 334 4.08 14.82 -15.17
CA PRO A 334 3.88 15.44 -13.86
C PRO A 334 4.67 16.75 -13.73
N THR A 335 4.53 17.67 -14.69
CA THR A 335 5.20 18.98 -14.71
C THR A 335 4.20 20.12 -14.76
N PHE A 336 4.56 21.25 -14.16
CA PHE A 336 3.73 22.45 -14.20
C PHE A 336 3.64 23.07 -15.61
N GLU A 337 4.65 22.83 -16.46
CA GLU A 337 4.65 23.22 -17.87
C GLU A 337 3.59 22.47 -18.65
N TRP A 338 3.46 21.15 -18.43
CA TRP A 338 2.42 20.35 -19.06
C TRP A 338 1.01 20.86 -18.70
N LEU A 339 0.78 21.25 -17.44
CA LEU A 339 -0.49 21.87 -17.03
C LEU A 339 -0.78 23.15 -17.80
N LYS A 340 0.22 24.03 -17.96
CA LYS A 340 0.06 25.29 -18.72
C LYS A 340 -0.17 25.05 -20.21
N ASN A 341 0.49 24.08 -20.80
CA ASN A 341 0.38 23.77 -22.23
C ASN A 341 -1.04 23.31 -22.63
N ASN A 342 -1.84 22.83 -21.68
CA ASN A 342 -3.24 22.51 -21.93
C ASN A 342 -4.16 23.74 -22.01
N VAL A 343 -3.68 24.91 -21.59
CA VAL A 343 -4.41 26.18 -21.64
C VAL A 343 -4.08 26.92 -22.94
N PRO A 344 -5.08 27.25 -23.79
CA PRO A 344 -4.89 28.05 -25.01
C PRO A 344 -4.16 29.38 -24.78
N GLU A 345 -3.40 29.84 -25.78
CA GLU A 345 -2.62 31.09 -25.69
C GLU A 345 -3.49 32.32 -25.38
N ILE A 346 -4.72 32.37 -25.91
CA ILE A 346 -5.67 33.46 -25.64
C ILE A 346 -5.96 33.59 -24.14
N LEU A 347 -6.19 32.46 -23.47
CA LEU A 347 -6.46 32.44 -22.04
C LEU A 347 -5.22 32.76 -21.22
N GLN A 348 -4.03 32.34 -21.67
CA GLN A 348 -2.78 32.70 -21.00
C GLN A 348 -2.48 34.20 -21.06
N ARG A 349 -2.85 34.87 -22.15
CA ARG A 349 -2.64 36.31 -22.35
C ARG A 349 -3.67 37.20 -21.67
N ASN A 350 -4.91 36.73 -21.52
CA ASN A 350 -6.01 37.60 -21.12
C ASN A 350 -6.57 37.28 -19.72
N ALA A 351 -6.43 36.05 -19.21
CA ALA A 351 -6.97 35.68 -17.89
C ALA A 351 -6.33 36.52 -16.78
N PHE A 352 -7.17 37.05 -15.88
CA PHE A 352 -6.77 37.85 -14.71
C PHE A 352 -6.01 39.17 -14.97
N ASN A 353 -5.94 39.63 -16.23
CA ASN A 353 -5.17 40.83 -16.62
C ASN A 353 -5.94 42.16 -16.58
N ARG A 354 -7.11 42.20 -15.92
CA ARG A 354 -7.97 43.39 -15.81
C ARG A 354 -7.23 44.62 -15.24
N GLY A 355 -6.17 44.42 -14.46
CA GLY A 355 -5.39 45.50 -13.83
C GLY A 355 -4.43 46.29 -14.74
N HIS A 356 -4.20 45.90 -16.00
CA HIS A 356 -3.29 46.61 -16.90
C HIS A 356 -3.99 47.51 -17.95
N VAL A 357 -5.32 47.49 -18.02
CA VAL A 357 -6.09 48.13 -19.11
C VAL A 357 -6.89 49.37 -18.65
N GLU A 358 -6.79 49.78 -17.38
CA GLU A 358 -7.57 50.92 -16.86
C GLU A 358 -7.15 52.31 -17.38
N GLU A 359 -6.16 52.45 -18.28
CA GLU A 359 -5.75 53.77 -18.81
C GLU A 359 -5.67 53.89 -20.34
N SER A 360 -6.11 52.92 -21.14
CA SER A 360 -6.07 53.10 -22.59
C SER A 360 -7.20 52.45 -23.35
N VAL A 361 -8.10 53.34 -23.80
CA VAL A 361 -8.86 53.31 -25.06
C VAL A 361 -10.21 52.57 -25.03
N GLU A 362 -11.22 53.38 -25.33
CA GLU A 362 -12.50 53.04 -25.93
C GLU A 362 -12.27 52.20 -27.20
N ASP A 363 -12.17 50.87 -27.08
CA ASP A 363 -12.24 49.96 -28.22
C ASP A 363 -13.31 48.90 -27.96
N ASP A 364 -14.26 48.81 -28.89
CA ASP A 364 -15.45 47.95 -28.99
C ASP A 364 -15.17 46.42 -28.99
N ASN A 365 -13.99 45.97 -28.57
CA ASN A 365 -13.72 44.55 -28.36
C ASN A 365 -14.10 44.16 -26.92
N MET A 366 -15.40 43.94 -26.72
CA MET A 366 -16.06 43.39 -25.53
C MET A 366 -15.49 42.01 -25.15
N THR A 367 -14.25 42.00 -24.64
CA THR A 367 -13.56 40.79 -24.24
C THR A 367 -14.06 40.42 -22.85
N ASP A 368 -14.84 39.35 -22.74
CA ASP A 368 -15.36 38.90 -21.45
C ASP A 368 -14.26 38.23 -20.63
N PHE A 369 -13.60 39.05 -19.80
CA PHE A 369 -12.56 38.63 -18.88
C PHE A 369 -13.06 37.69 -17.78
N GLU A 370 -14.36 37.65 -17.47
CA GLU A 370 -14.94 36.70 -16.50
C GLU A 370 -14.95 35.29 -17.10
N THR A 371 -15.53 35.12 -18.29
CA THR A 371 -15.57 33.83 -19.00
C THR A 371 -14.17 33.26 -19.22
N GLN A 372 -13.21 34.10 -19.61
CA GLN A 372 -11.82 33.67 -19.77
C GLN A 372 -11.17 33.21 -18.46
N SER A 373 -11.37 33.94 -17.36
CA SER A 373 -10.86 33.54 -16.04
C SER A 373 -11.53 32.26 -15.53
N GLN A 374 -12.83 32.08 -15.74
CA GLN A 374 -13.54 30.85 -15.40
C GLN A 374 -13.04 29.66 -16.21
N ALA A 375 -12.84 29.83 -17.52
CA ALA A 375 -12.28 28.81 -18.40
C ALA A 375 -10.87 28.42 -17.97
N TYR A 376 -10.00 29.40 -17.68
CA TYR A 376 -8.64 29.15 -17.19
C TYR A 376 -8.62 28.27 -15.93
N CYS A 377 -9.44 28.61 -14.92
CA CYS A 377 -9.53 27.83 -13.68
C CYS A 377 -9.99 26.39 -13.91
N ASN A 378 -11.03 26.21 -14.72
CA ASN A 378 -11.62 24.88 -15.00
C ASN A 378 -10.68 23.99 -15.82
N ILE A 379 -9.99 24.54 -16.82
CA ILE A 379 -9.00 23.81 -17.63
C ILE A 379 -7.85 23.33 -16.74
N LEU A 380 -7.32 24.22 -15.89
CA LEU A 380 -6.23 23.89 -14.97
C LEU A 380 -6.65 22.83 -13.95
N ALA A 381 -7.89 22.90 -13.44
CA ALA A 381 -8.44 21.90 -12.53
C ALA A 381 -8.62 20.53 -13.22
N GLY A 382 -9.13 20.50 -14.45
CA GLY A 382 -9.29 19.28 -15.25
C GLY A 382 -7.95 18.61 -15.56
N ALA A 383 -6.95 19.39 -15.99
CA ALA A 383 -5.60 18.88 -16.23
C ALA A 383 -4.94 18.35 -14.94
N SER A 384 -5.17 19.02 -13.80
CA SER A 384 -4.71 18.54 -12.48
C SER A 384 -5.35 17.20 -12.11
N MET A 385 -6.63 17.01 -12.43
CA MET A 385 -7.35 15.76 -12.20
C MET A 385 -6.82 14.61 -13.05
N VAL A 386 -6.40 14.86 -14.30
CA VAL A 386 -5.73 13.85 -15.14
C VAL A 386 -4.42 13.38 -14.50
N ILE A 387 -3.59 14.29 -14.00
CA ILE A 387 -2.37 13.94 -13.25
C ILE A 387 -2.73 13.11 -12.02
N GLY A 388 -3.78 13.51 -11.29
CA GLY A 388 -4.28 12.79 -10.12
C GLY A 388 -4.70 11.35 -10.43
N LEU A 389 -5.38 11.12 -11.55
CA LEU A 389 -5.79 9.79 -12.01
C LEU A 389 -4.62 8.95 -12.51
N LYS A 390 -3.66 9.55 -13.24
CA LYS A 390 -2.50 8.82 -13.79
C LYS A 390 -1.55 8.33 -12.72
N PHE A 391 -1.30 9.14 -11.71
CA PHE A 391 -0.39 8.83 -10.61
C PHE A 391 -1.14 8.40 -9.34
N ALA A 392 -2.37 7.89 -9.47
CA ALA A 392 -3.18 7.49 -8.33
C ALA A 392 -2.48 6.41 -7.50
N GLY A 393 -2.26 6.69 -6.21
CA GLY A 393 -1.64 5.76 -5.28
C GLY A 393 -0.17 5.41 -5.59
N THR A 394 0.55 6.21 -6.40
CA THR A 394 1.98 5.98 -6.67
C THR A 394 2.91 6.73 -5.73
N ALA A 395 2.38 7.73 -5.00
CA ALA A 395 3.17 8.62 -4.14
C ALA A 395 4.35 9.31 -4.85
N ASN A 396 4.19 9.62 -6.15
CA ASN A 396 5.22 10.30 -6.93
C ASN A 396 5.44 11.74 -6.43
N GLN A 397 6.68 12.06 -6.07
CA GLN A 397 7.09 13.36 -5.54
C GLN A 397 6.91 14.51 -6.55
N SER A 398 7.23 14.28 -7.83
CA SER A 398 7.08 15.29 -8.90
C SER A 398 5.63 15.72 -9.13
N ALA A 399 4.72 14.73 -9.16
CA ALA A 399 3.29 14.96 -9.30
C ALA A 399 2.74 15.71 -8.07
N PHE A 400 3.21 15.35 -6.88
CA PHE A 400 2.86 16.02 -5.64
C PHE A 400 3.28 17.49 -5.62
N GLU A 401 4.52 17.80 -5.99
CA GLU A 401 5.02 19.18 -6.03
C GLU A 401 4.27 20.04 -7.04
N THR A 402 3.97 19.48 -8.22
CA THR A 402 3.18 20.14 -9.27
C THR A 402 1.76 20.46 -8.78
N LEU A 403 1.05 19.48 -8.20
CA LEU A 403 -0.30 19.69 -7.67
C LEU A 403 -0.30 20.62 -6.45
N MET A 404 0.72 20.55 -5.60
CA MET A 404 0.89 21.46 -4.47
C MET A 404 1.08 22.90 -4.94
N ARG A 405 1.83 23.12 -6.03
CA ARG A 405 1.96 24.43 -6.68
C ARG A 405 0.62 24.92 -7.22
N SER A 406 -0.18 24.06 -7.83
CA SER A 406 -1.55 24.39 -8.29
C SER A 406 -2.46 24.78 -7.12
N ILE A 407 -2.43 24.05 -6.00
CA ILE A 407 -3.21 24.39 -4.80
C ILE A 407 -2.80 25.77 -4.26
N LYS A 408 -1.49 26.02 -4.14
CA LYS A 408 -0.98 27.33 -3.71
C LYS A 408 -1.46 28.44 -4.62
N LEU A 409 -1.51 28.22 -5.94
CA LEU A 409 -2.05 29.18 -6.90
C LEU A 409 -3.54 29.49 -6.64
N PHE A 410 -4.38 28.46 -6.47
CA PHE A 410 -5.80 28.66 -6.17
C PHE A 410 -6.05 29.32 -4.81
N LEU A 411 -5.21 29.04 -3.80
CA LEU A 411 -5.25 29.75 -2.52
C LEU A 411 -4.88 31.23 -2.67
N THR A 412 -3.87 31.54 -3.48
CA THR A 412 -3.51 32.93 -3.82
C THR A 412 -4.65 33.64 -4.54
N PHE A 413 -5.36 32.96 -5.44
CA PHE A 413 -6.57 33.51 -6.03
C PHE A 413 -7.59 33.84 -4.96
N GLN A 414 -7.90 32.91 -4.04
CA GLN A 414 -8.85 33.14 -2.95
C GLN A 414 -8.49 34.32 -2.02
N THR A 415 -7.20 34.57 -1.79
CA THR A 415 -6.76 35.71 -0.97
C THR A 415 -6.89 37.06 -1.66
N ASN A 416 -6.87 37.10 -3.00
CA ASN A 416 -6.90 38.33 -3.78
C ASN A 416 -8.33 38.66 -4.25
N PRO A 417 -9.04 39.63 -3.63
CA PRO A 417 -10.47 39.84 -3.88
C PRO A 417 -10.80 40.13 -5.35
N ARG A 418 -9.96 40.91 -6.05
CA ARG A 418 -10.14 41.25 -7.47
C ARG A 418 -10.18 40.01 -8.37
N LEU A 419 -9.29 39.05 -8.12
CA LEU A 419 -9.18 37.83 -8.94
C LEU A 419 -10.36 36.89 -8.69
N VAL A 420 -10.80 36.79 -7.43
CA VAL A 420 -11.95 35.96 -7.07
C VAL A 420 -13.26 36.53 -7.60
N GLU A 421 -13.42 37.85 -7.54
CA GLU A 421 -14.61 38.51 -8.08
C GLU A 421 -14.71 38.35 -9.59
N GLN A 422 -13.58 38.42 -10.31
CA GLN A 422 -13.54 38.18 -11.76
C GLN A 422 -13.87 36.73 -12.14
N ALA A 423 -13.35 35.73 -11.43
CA ALA A 423 -13.58 34.32 -11.79
C ALA A 423 -14.83 33.70 -11.14
N GLY A 424 -15.42 34.35 -10.14
CA GLY A 424 -16.49 33.81 -9.31
C GLY A 424 -15.98 32.94 -8.16
N LYS A 425 -16.48 33.22 -6.95
CA LYS A 425 -16.12 32.52 -5.70
C LYS A 425 -16.40 31.02 -5.75
N SER A 426 -17.55 30.63 -6.31
CA SER A 426 -17.99 29.23 -6.43
C SER A 426 -17.13 28.41 -7.40
N THR A 427 -16.73 29.02 -8.53
CA THR A 427 -15.89 28.39 -9.55
C THR A 427 -14.49 28.12 -9.00
N VAL A 428 -13.87 29.13 -8.36
CA VAL A 428 -12.55 28.98 -7.74
C VAL A 428 -12.56 27.92 -6.64
N GLU A 429 -13.59 27.91 -5.79
CA GLU A 429 -13.74 26.89 -4.75
C GLU A 429 -13.93 25.48 -5.34
N SER A 430 -14.76 25.32 -6.38
CA SER A 430 -14.97 24.03 -7.04
C SER A 430 -13.69 23.49 -7.71
N CYS A 431 -12.92 24.38 -8.36
CA CYS A 431 -11.63 24.04 -8.95
C CYS A 431 -10.61 23.64 -7.87
N LEU A 432 -10.54 24.40 -6.77
CA LEU A 432 -9.68 24.08 -5.62
C LEU A 432 -10.01 22.70 -5.04
N MET A 433 -11.30 22.38 -4.86
CA MET A 433 -11.72 21.05 -4.38
C MET A 433 -11.31 19.94 -5.33
N THR A 434 -11.41 20.15 -6.65
CA THR A 434 -11.00 19.17 -7.65
C THR A 434 -9.49 18.93 -7.61
N VAL A 435 -8.68 19.99 -7.49
CA VAL A 435 -7.21 19.85 -7.31
C VAL A 435 -6.87 19.18 -5.97
N LEU A 436 -7.63 19.46 -4.91
CA LEU A 436 -7.47 18.82 -3.60
C LEU A 436 -7.78 17.32 -3.64
N VAL A 437 -8.79 16.89 -4.40
CA VAL A 437 -9.06 15.47 -4.63
C VAL A 437 -7.94 14.85 -5.47
N SER A 438 -7.45 15.57 -6.48
CA SER A 438 -6.34 15.12 -7.33
C SER A 438 -5.06 14.83 -6.55
N ILE A 439 -4.65 15.73 -5.64
CA ILE A 439 -3.46 15.50 -4.80
C ILE A 439 -3.67 14.34 -3.83
N ALA A 440 -4.90 14.17 -3.33
CA ALA A 440 -5.26 13.07 -2.44
C ALA A 440 -5.28 11.73 -3.17
N LEU A 441 -5.61 11.68 -4.47
CA LEU A 441 -5.47 10.49 -5.31
C LEU A 441 -4.01 10.07 -5.45
N VAL A 442 -3.09 11.01 -5.72
CA VAL A 442 -1.65 10.70 -5.84
C VAL A 442 -1.07 10.15 -4.54
N MET A 443 -1.42 10.78 -3.42
CA MET A 443 -0.96 10.42 -2.07
C MET A 443 -1.90 9.45 -1.34
N ALA A 444 -2.70 8.68 -2.08
CA ALA A 444 -3.68 7.79 -1.48
C ALA A 444 -3.02 6.70 -0.61
N GLY A 445 -3.42 6.66 0.66
CA GLY A 445 -2.94 5.71 1.67
C GLY A 445 -1.64 6.10 2.40
N THR A 446 -0.89 7.11 1.96
CA THR A 446 0.43 7.41 2.56
C THR A 446 0.36 8.17 3.89
N GLY A 447 -0.75 8.85 4.19
CA GLY A 447 -0.85 9.67 5.39
C GLY A 447 -0.07 11.00 5.33
N ASN A 448 0.16 11.58 4.14
CA ASN A 448 0.98 12.78 3.97
C ASN A 448 0.49 13.97 4.84
N LEU A 449 1.41 14.52 5.65
CA LEU A 449 1.13 15.57 6.62
C LEU A 449 0.80 16.93 5.98
N GLU A 450 1.42 17.28 4.87
CA GLU A 450 1.22 18.58 4.22
C GLU A 450 -0.19 18.67 3.64
N VAL A 451 -0.66 17.62 2.96
CA VAL A 451 -2.04 17.57 2.45
C VAL A 451 -3.05 17.57 3.58
N LEU A 452 -2.78 16.87 4.68
CA LEU A 452 -3.64 16.90 5.87
C LEU A 452 -3.74 18.30 6.48
N ARG A 453 -2.63 19.04 6.56
CA ARG A 453 -2.63 20.44 7.05
C ARG A 453 -3.52 21.33 6.18
N ILE A 454 -3.44 21.19 4.86
CA ILE A 454 -4.30 21.92 3.91
C ILE A 454 -5.77 21.53 4.11
N CYS A 455 -6.07 20.22 4.19
CA CYS A 455 -7.43 19.75 4.43
C CYS A 455 -8.00 20.29 5.76
N ARG A 456 -7.17 20.35 6.81
CA ARG A 456 -7.55 20.92 8.11
C ARG A 456 -7.84 22.42 8.01
N TYR A 457 -7.02 23.16 7.28
CA TYR A 457 -7.24 24.58 7.00
C TYR A 457 -8.56 24.78 6.26
N LEU A 458 -8.79 24.08 5.14
CA LEU A 458 -10.00 24.23 4.33
C LEU A 458 -11.27 23.82 5.10
N ARG A 459 -11.18 22.78 5.95
CA ARG A 459 -12.28 22.33 6.82
C ARG A 459 -12.65 23.37 7.88
N SER A 460 -11.71 24.20 8.35
CA SER A 460 -11.97 25.19 9.40
C SER A 460 -12.82 26.38 8.93
N ARG A 461 -13.02 26.52 7.60
CA ARG A 461 -13.80 27.59 6.97
C ARG A 461 -15.31 27.32 7.09
N VAL A 462 -15.85 27.49 8.29
CA VAL A 462 -17.28 27.33 8.59
C VAL A 462 -17.82 28.67 9.11
N GLY A 463 -19.00 29.07 8.63
CA GLY A 463 -19.66 30.30 9.07
C GLY A 463 -19.51 31.48 8.10
N PRO A 464 -20.17 32.63 8.38
CA PRO A 464 -20.04 33.83 7.56
C PRO A 464 -18.59 34.38 7.58
N PRO A 465 -18.00 34.79 6.42
CA PRO A 465 -18.61 34.94 5.09
C PRO A 465 -18.52 33.70 4.17
N TYR A 466 -18.00 32.57 4.64
CA TYR A 466 -17.68 31.39 3.82
C TYR A 466 -18.92 30.60 3.36
N ASN A 467 -20.00 30.60 4.14
CA ASN A 467 -21.23 29.85 3.85
C ASN A 467 -21.89 30.18 2.49
N LEU A 468 -21.53 31.31 1.87
CA LEU A 468 -22.06 31.73 0.56
C LEU A 468 -21.51 30.92 -0.62
N TYR A 469 -20.34 30.30 -0.48
CA TYR A 469 -19.68 29.55 -1.56
C TYR A 469 -19.06 28.22 -1.10
N VAL A 470 -18.76 28.07 0.20
CA VAL A 470 -18.38 26.79 0.79
C VAL A 470 -19.67 26.03 1.15
N MET A 471 -20.03 25.08 0.30
CA MET A 471 -21.27 24.33 0.37
C MET A 471 -21.06 22.92 0.96
N TYR A 472 -22.14 22.15 1.12
CA TYR A 472 -22.08 20.75 1.59
C TYR A 472 -21.08 19.91 0.78
N GLY A 473 -21.10 20.07 -0.55
CA GLY A 473 -20.22 19.40 -1.47
C GLY A 473 -18.74 19.70 -1.28
N SER A 474 -18.37 20.94 -0.92
CA SER A 474 -16.97 21.30 -0.62
C SER A 474 -16.48 20.54 0.62
N HIS A 475 -17.31 20.46 1.66
CA HIS A 475 -16.98 19.65 2.85
C HIS A 475 -16.92 18.15 2.56
N MET A 476 -17.77 17.66 1.66
CA MET A 476 -17.71 16.28 1.16
C MET A 476 -16.38 16.01 0.47
N ALA A 477 -15.96 16.88 -0.46
CA ALA A 477 -14.68 16.77 -1.17
C ALA A 477 -13.48 16.78 -0.21
N ILE A 478 -13.44 17.72 0.75
CA ILE A 478 -12.37 17.80 1.77
C ILE A 478 -12.32 16.51 2.60
N SER A 479 -13.48 16.01 3.02
CA SER A 479 -13.57 14.79 3.82
C SER A 479 -13.19 13.54 3.01
N MET A 480 -13.54 13.50 1.72
CA MET A 480 -13.07 12.46 0.80
C MET A 480 -11.56 12.51 0.62
N SER A 481 -10.96 13.70 0.43
CA SER A 481 -9.51 13.85 0.35
C SER A 481 -8.79 13.36 1.62
N ILE A 482 -9.29 13.70 2.80
CA ILE A 482 -8.77 13.16 4.08
C ILE A 482 -8.89 11.63 4.10
N GLY A 483 -10.04 11.12 3.67
CA GLY A 483 -10.30 9.69 3.59
C GLY A 483 -9.34 8.94 2.64
N LEU A 484 -9.04 9.51 1.48
CA LEU A 484 -8.13 8.95 0.49
C LEU A 484 -6.69 8.91 0.99
N ILE A 485 -6.22 9.96 1.65
CA ILE A 485 -4.85 10.02 2.21
C ILE A 485 -4.64 8.93 3.27
N PHE A 486 -5.69 8.61 4.04
CA PHE A 486 -5.67 7.57 5.08
C PHE A 486 -6.54 6.36 4.71
N LEU A 487 -6.50 5.95 3.45
CA LEU A 487 -7.35 4.89 2.92
C LEU A 487 -7.13 3.56 3.68
N GLY A 488 -8.20 3.06 4.30
CA GLY A 488 -8.17 1.84 5.13
C GLY A 488 -7.12 1.87 6.24
N GLY A 489 -6.89 3.03 6.86
CA GLY A 489 -5.88 3.22 7.89
C GLY A 489 -4.46 3.07 7.35
N CYS A 490 -4.22 3.55 6.11
CA CYS A 490 -2.96 3.43 5.38
C CYS A 490 -2.58 2.00 4.95
N ARG A 491 -3.55 1.07 4.95
CA ARG A 491 -3.33 -0.31 4.47
C ARG A 491 -3.60 -0.47 2.97
N TYR A 492 -4.48 0.37 2.45
CA TYR A 492 -4.96 0.32 1.09
C TYR A 492 -4.44 1.51 0.29
N SER A 493 -4.29 1.31 -1.01
CA SER A 493 -4.05 2.38 -1.98
C SER A 493 -4.85 2.10 -3.26
N LEU A 494 -4.71 2.92 -4.30
CA LEU A 494 -5.56 2.91 -5.49
C LEU A 494 -4.89 2.23 -6.69
N LYS A 495 -5.68 1.58 -7.55
CA LYS A 495 -5.23 1.00 -8.82
C LYS A 495 -5.38 1.98 -9.98
N THR A 496 -4.45 1.93 -10.92
CA THR A 496 -4.44 2.64 -12.21
C THR A 496 -4.83 1.73 -13.39
N ALA A 497 -5.33 0.52 -13.11
CA ALA A 497 -5.94 -0.35 -14.12
C ALA A 497 -7.10 0.37 -14.83
N PRO A 498 -7.34 0.10 -16.13
CA PRO A 498 -8.37 0.77 -16.91
C PRO A 498 -9.74 0.75 -16.22
N GLU A 499 -10.15 -0.41 -15.71
CA GLU A 499 -11.42 -0.59 -15.00
C GLU A 499 -11.49 0.23 -13.70
N SER A 500 -10.35 0.41 -13.03
CA SER A 500 -10.24 1.15 -11.78
C SER A 500 -10.31 2.66 -12.04
N ILE A 501 -9.69 3.14 -13.11
CA ILE A 501 -9.79 4.54 -13.53
C ILE A 501 -11.23 4.90 -13.89
N ALA A 502 -11.94 4.01 -14.60
CA ALA A 502 -13.35 4.22 -14.95
C ALA A 502 -14.24 4.41 -13.70
N VAL A 503 -14.00 3.59 -12.68
CA VAL A 503 -14.70 3.66 -11.38
C VAL A 503 -14.28 4.91 -10.60
N LEU A 504 -13.00 5.26 -10.60
CA LEU A 504 -12.50 6.47 -9.95
C LEU A 504 -13.09 7.73 -10.58
N LEU A 505 -13.28 7.76 -11.89
CA LEU A 505 -13.99 8.83 -12.60
C LEU A 505 -15.43 8.96 -12.13
N CYS A 506 -16.14 7.85 -11.93
CA CYS A 506 -17.49 7.85 -11.37
C CYS A 506 -17.48 8.41 -9.93
N ALA A 507 -16.55 7.97 -9.08
CA ALA A 507 -16.51 8.38 -7.68
C ALA A 507 -16.03 9.83 -7.49
N MET A 508 -15.14 10.32 -8.35
CA MET A 508 -14.47 11.61 -8.22
C MET A 508 -14.94 12.64 -9.27
N PHE A 509 -16.15 12.48 -9.80
CA PHE A 509 -16.74 13.41 -10.74
C PHE A 509 -16.69 14.86 -10.20
N PRO A 510 -16.12 15.84 -10.95
CA PRO A 510 -15.71 17.14 -10.41
C PRO A 510 -16.86 18.16 -10.23
N LYS A 511 -18.08 17.69 -9.94
CA LYS A 511 -19.22 18.50 -9.48
C LYS A 511 -19.80 17.93 -8.21
N PHE A 512 -19.65 18.66 -7.11
CA PHE A 512 -20.15 18.26 -5.81
C PHE A 512 -21.54 18.85 -5.51
N PRO A 513 -22.35 18.20 -4.66
CA PRO A 513 -23.70 18.66 -4.34
C PRO A 513 -23.71 20.02 -3.62
N ILE A 514 -24.71 20.85 -3.89
CA ILE A 514 -24.88 22.15 -3.21
C ILE A 514 -25.36 21.93 -1.76
N HIS A 515 -26.35 21.07 -1.57
CA HIS A 515 -26.90 20.70 -0.27
C HIS A 515 -27.00 19.17 -0.12
N SER A 516 -27.34 18.69 1.08
CA SER A 516 -27.29 17.25 1.39
C SER A 516 -28.21 16.38 0.53
N ASN A 517 -29.36 16.89 0.07
CA ASN A 517 -30.29 16.14 -0.79
C ASN A 517 -30.15 16.45 -2.30
N ASP A 518 -29.09 17.15 -2.72
CA ASP A 518 -28.89 17.50 -4.14
C ASP A 518 -28.25 16.31 -4.88
N ASN A 519 -28.95 15.78 -5.89
CA ASN A 519 -28.43 14.76 -6.80
C ASN A 519 -28.53 15.19 -8.27
N ARG A 520 -28.79 16.47 -8.54
CA ARG A 520 -29.17 16.94 -9.88
C ARG A 520 -28.16 16.59 -10.95
N TYR A 521 -26.88 16.86 -10.67
CA TYR A 521 -25.78 16.61 -11.61
C TYR A 521 -25.12 15.25 -11.42
N HIS A 522 -25.21 14.66 -10.23
CA HIS A 522 -24.51 13.42 -9.90
C HIS A 522 -25.14 12.74 -8.70
N LEU A 523 -25.44 11.44 -8.83
CA LEU A 523 -25.99 10.65 -7.73
C LEU A 523 -24.93 10.44 -6.65
N GLN A 524 -25.22 10.87 -5.42
CA GLN A 524 -24.26 10.82 -4.31
C GLN A 524 -23.79 9.39 -3.95
N ALA A 525 -24.59 8.36 -4.24
CA ALA A 525 -24.20 6.96 -4.01
C ALA A 525 -22.91 6.58 -4.77
N PHE A 526 -22.69 7.13 -5.97
CA PHE A 526 -21.53 6.82 -6.82
C PHE A 526 -20.20 7.22 -6.18
N ARG A 527 -20.23 8.16 -5.22
CA ARG A 527 -19.05 8.59 -4.46
C ARG A 527 -18.37 7.46 -3.69
N HIS A 528 -19.06 6.35 -3.42
CA HIS A 528 -18.50 5.17 -2.74
C HIS A 528 -17.90 4.12 -3.69
N LEU A 529 -18.03 4.30 -5.00
CA LEU A 529 -17.50 3.34 -5.98
C LEU A 529 -15.98 3.23 -5.94
N TYR A 530 -15.27 4.22 -5.37
CA TYR A 530 -13.80 4.20 -5.20
C TYR A 530 -13.31 2.89 -4.57
N VAL A 531 -14.12 2.21 -3.74
CA VAL A 531 -13.81 0.92 -3.10
C VAL A 531 -13.37 -0.12 -4.13
N LEU A 532 -14.00 -0.15 -5.31
CA LEU A 532 -13.71 -1.11 -6.37
C LEU A 532 -12.37 -0.85 -7.08
N ALA A 533 -11.75 0.30 -6.84
CA ALA A 533 -10.42 0.68 -7.30
C ALA A 533 -9.35 0.54 -6.21
N THR A 534 -9.70 0.05 -5.02
CA THR A 534 -8.74 -0.09 -3.90
C THR A 534 -8.03 -1.44 -3.91
N GLU A 535 -6.80 -1.46 -3.43
CA GLU A 535 -6.03 -2.67 -3.15
C GLU A 535 -5.17 -2.54 -1.91
N MET A 536 -4.95 -3.67 -1.25
CA MET A 536 -4.03 -3.75 -0.13
C MET A 536 -2.60 -3.87 -0.64
N ARG A 537 -1.78 -2.85 -0.37
CA ARG A 537 -0.36 -2.78 -0.79
C ARG A 537 0.61 -2.61 0.38
N VAL A 538 0.11 -2.67 1.60
CA VAL A 538 0.95 -2.48 2.80
C VAL A 538 1.80 -3.71 3.06
N VAL A 539 3.08 -3.49 3.32
CA VAL A 539 3.98 -4.50 3.86
C VAL A 539 4.22 -4.18 5.33
N LEU A 540 3.82 -5.09 6.20
CA LEU A 540 3.97 -4.99 7.65
C LEU A 540 4.97 -6.03 8.14
N PRO A 541 6.26 -5.67 8.27
CA PRO A 541 7.24 -6.59 8.82
C PRO A 541 6.97 -6.82 10.31
N ARG A 542 6.99 -8.09 10.71
CA ARG A 542 6.91 -8.54 12.09
C ARG A 542 8.14 -9.34 12.42
N ASP A 543 8.70 -9.07 13.58
CA ASP A 543 9.81 -9.85 14.07
C ASP A 543 9.33 -11.26 14.45
N VAL A 544 10.12 -12.27 14.07
CA VAL A 544 9.80 -13.69 14.29
C VAL A 544 9.81 -14.04 15.77
N ASP A 545 10.77 -13.50 16.52
CA ASP A 545 10.98 -13.88 17.91
C ASP A 545 9.95 -13.22 18.85
N THR A 546 9.63 -11.94 18.61
CA THR A 546 8.67 -11.19 19.44
C THR A 546 7.24 -11.19 18.92
N GLY A 547 7.01 -11.47 17.63
CA GLY A 547 5.72 -11.36 16.96
C GLY A 547 5.21 -9.92 16.78
N GLN A 548 5.98 -8.92 17.21
CA GLN A 548 5.64 -7.50 17.16
C GLN A 548 5.99 -6.88 15.80
N PRO A 549 5.25 -5.86 15.34
CA PRO A 549 5.63 -5.12 14.13
C PRO A 549 6.95 -4.37 14.35
N CYS A 550 7.84 -4.43 13.37
CA CYS A 550 9.15 -3.77 13.41
C CYS A 550 9.33 -2.84 12.22
N TYR A 551 10.39 -2.03 12.23
CA TYR A 551 10.79 -1.26 11.05
C TYR A 551 11.93 -1.98 10.34
N VAL A 552 11.90 -2.01 9.00
CA VAL A 552 12.98 -2.62 8.21
C VAL A 552 13.22 -1.80 6.93
N PRO A 553 14.48 -1.47 6.60
CA PRO A 553 14.79 -0.84 5.32
C PRO A 553 14.54 -1.81 4.16
N MET A 554 13.98 -1.30 3.08
CA MET A 554 13.58 -2.04 1.89
C MET A 554 13.93 -1.23 0.65
N GLU A 555 14.38 -1.91 -0.39
CA GLU A 555 14.63 -1.38 -1.72
C GLU A 555 13.64 -2.01 -2.70
N VAL A 556 12.97 -1.18 -3.49
CA VAL A 556 12.06 -1.60 -4.56
C VAL A 556 12.70 -1.20 -5.89
N LYS A 557 12.91 -2.14 -6.79
CA LYS A 557 13.36 -1.84 -8.15
C LYS A 557 12.21 -1.91 -9.13
N PHE A 558 12.07 -0.87 -9.93
CA PHE A 558 11.05 -0.78 -10.96
C PHE A 558 11.51 -1.44 -12.25
N LYS A 559 10.54 -1.84 -13.08
CA LYS A 559 10.81 -2.29 -14.44
C LYS A 559 11.25 -1.13 -15.32
N ASP A 560 12.13 -1.42 -16.27
CA ASP A 560 12.48 -0.48 -17.31
C ASP A 560 11.28 -0.19 -18.20
N THR A 561 11.02 1.10 -18.42
CA THR A 561 10.00 1.61 -19.35
C THR A 561 10.63 2.70 -20.22
N GLU A 562 9.92 3.14 -21.25
CA GLU A 562 10.38 4.26 -22.09
C GLU A 562 10.60 5.55 -21.28
N ALA A 563 9.89 5.72 -20.16
CA ALA A 563 9.98 6.91 -19.32
C ALA A 563 11.12 6.87 -18.30
N TYR A 564 11.58 5.68 -17.88
CA TYR A 564 12.64 5.54 -16.87
C TYR A 564 13.32 4.17 -16.94
N GLN A 565 14.64 4.14 -16.68
CA GLN A 565 15.48 2.93 -16.71
C GLN A 565 16.26 2.78 -15.39
N ASN A 566 16.35 1.55 -14.89
CA ASN A 566 17.11 1.12 -13.70
C ASN A 566 16.88 1.98 -12.45
N VAL A 567 15.63 2.38 -12.20
CA VAL A 567 15.29 3.16 -11.01
C VAL A 567 15.03 2.22 -9.83
N SER A 568 15.79 2.41 -8.74
CA SER A 568 15.48 1.82 -7.44
C SER A 568 15.07 2.89 -6.42
N PHE A 569 14.15 2.51 -5.54
CA PHE A 569 13.62 3.37 -4.49
C PHE A 569 13.79 2.71 -3.13
N THR A 570 14.49 3.39 -2.23
CA THR A 570 14.74 2.91 -0.87
C THR A 570 13.74 3.52 0.11
N THR A 571 13.09 2.67 0.92
CA THR A 571 12.11 3.05 1.93
C THR A 571 12.29 2.26 3.21
N THR A 572 11.58 2.65 4.26
CA THR A 572 11.48 1.86 5.49
C THR A 572 10.07 1.29 5.60
N ALA A 573 9.95 -0.02 5.63
CA ALA A 573 8.72 -0.70 5.99
C ALA A 573 8.47 -0.56 7.51
N PRO A 574 7.22 -0.43 8.00
CA PRO A 574 5.96 -0.60 7.27
C PRO A 574 5.67 0.52 6.27
N CYS A 575 5.41 0.15 5.01
CA CYS A 575 5.14 1.09 3.93
C CYS A 575 4.18 0.49 2.89
N LEU A 576 3.63 1.35 2.03
CA LEU A 576 2.85 0.93 0.87
C LEU A 576 3.79 0.68 -0.30
N LEU A 577 3.64 -0.48 -0.93
CA LEU A 577 4.30 -0.74 -2.20
C LEU A 577 3.62 0.05 -3.32
N PRO A 578 4.35 0.44 -4.38
CA PRO A 578 3.77 0.82 -5.66
C PRO A 578 2.96 -0.33 -6.28
N GLU A 579 2.31 -0.08 -7.41
CA GLU A 579 1.56 -1.11 -8.12
C GLU A 579 2.48 -2.27 -8.54
N LEU A 580 2.03 -3.49 -8.25
CA LEU A 580 2.81 -4.72 -8.46
C LEU A 580 3.25 -4.93 -9.91
N HIS A 581 2.46 -4.46 -10.87
CA HIS A 581 2.78 -4.65 -12.29
C HIS A 581 4.00 -3.81 -12.74
N LEU A 582 4.29 -2.70 -12.06
CA LEU A 582 5.42 -1.79 -12.34
C LEU A 582 6.74 -2.26 -11.68
N ILE A 583 6.67 -3.14 -10.69
CA ILE A 583 7.82 -3.58 -9.89
C ILE A 583 8.50 -4.80 -10.55
N GLN A 584 9.82 -4.83 -10.49
CA GLN A 584 10.67 -5.95 -10.90
C GLN A 584 11.10 -6.80 -9.71
N GLU A 585 11.62 -6.16 -8.65
CA GLU A 585 12.02 -6.85 -7.43
C GLU A 585 11.79 -6.00 -6.17
N VAL A 586 11.53 -6.69 -5.06
CA VAL A 586 11.42 -6.10 -3.73
C VAL A 586 12.46 -6.76 -2.82
N HIS A 587 13.37 -5.97 -2.28
CA HIS A 587 14.50 -6.43 -1.48
C HIS A 587 14.46 -5.82 -0.09
N ILE A 588 14.36 -6.65 0.94
CA ILE A 588 14.57 -6.22 2.31
C ILE A 588 16.07 -6.10 2.55
N LEU A 589 16.53 -4.89 2.84
CA LEU A 589 17.94 -4.65 3.13
C LEU A 589 18.31 -5.33 4.45
N GLY A 590 19.47 -5.99 4.46
CA GLY A 590 19.87 -6.88 5.54
C GLY A 590 20.95 -6.39 6.52
N PRO A 591 21.06 -5.10 6.93
CA PRO A 591 22.10 -4.71 7.89
C PRO A 591 21.79 -5.18 9.32
N ARG A 592 20.52 -5.27 9.71
CA ARG A 592 20.09 -5.70 11.06
C ARG A 592 19.10 -6.85 11.06
N TYR A 593 18.45 -7.09 9.94
CA TYR A 593 17.53 -8.20 9.72
C TYR A 593 18.12 -9.10 8.64
N TRP A 594 17.63 -10.33 8.55
CA TRP A 594 17.99 -11.21 7.45
C TRP A 594 17.40 -10.71 6.13
N PRO A 595 18.21 -10.56 5.06
CA PRO A 595 17.72 -10.05 3.79
C PRO A 595 16.78 -11.07 3.14
N ILE A 596 15.71 -10.56 2.51
CA ILE A 596 14.73 -11.34 1.76
C ILE A 596 14.55 -10.64 0.42
N VAL A 597 14.60 -11.39 -0.68
CA VAL A 597 14.41 -10.86 -2.03
C VAL A 597 13.22 -11.53 -2.69
N PHE A 598 12.28 -10.73 -3.17
CA PHE A 598 11.18 -11.16 -4.01
C PHE A 598 11.48 -10.76 -5.45
N HIS A 599 11.83 -11.74 -6.28
CA HIS A 599 11.94 -11.57 -7.73
C HIS A 599 10.64 -11.99 -8.40
N ARG A 600 10.29 -11.27 -9.47
CA ARG A 600 9.08 -11.56 -10.26
C ARG A 600 9.08 -12.96 -10.89
N ASP A 601 10.25 -13.44 -11.30
CA ASP A 601 10.38 -14.71 -12.03
C ASP A 601 10.32 -15.97 -11.14
N LYS A 602 10.39 -15.80 -9.81
CA LYS A 602 10.52 -16.94 -8.87
C LYS A 602 9.42 -16.95 -7.82
N ASN A 603 9.38 -15.93 -6.95
CA ASN A 603 8.63 -15.96 -5.68
C ASN A 603 7.47 -14.96 -5.63
N TRP A 604 7.05 -14.42 -6.78
CA TRP A 604 6.08 -13.32 -6.83
C TRP A 604 4.69 -13.68 -6.30
N SER A 605 4.24 -14.91 -6.55
CA SER A 605 2.97 -15.43 -6.05
C SER A 605 2.88 -15.41 -4.52
N ILE A 606 4.00 -15.61 -3.83
CA ILE A 606 4.08 -15.54 -2.37
C ILE A 606 3.82 -14.11 -1.90
N LEU A 607 4.36 -13.11 -2.60
CA LEU A 607 4.14 -11.69 -2.30
C LEU A 607 2.67 -11.29 -2.50
N GLU A 608 2.04 -11.74 -3.59
CA GLU A 608 0.61 -11.49 -3.83
C GLU A 608 -0.28 -12.12 -2.75
N ILE A 609 0.01 -13.36 -2.35
CA ILE A 609 -0.70 -14.03 -1.26
C ILE A 609 -0.47 -13.29 0.07
N LEU A 610 0.76 -12.84 0.34
CA LEU A 610 1.09 -12.09 1.54
C LEU A 610 0.31 -10.77 1.61
N LEU A 611 0.28 -10.03 0.50
CA LEU A 611 -0.48 -8.79 0.40
C LEU A 611 -1.99 -9.01 0.45
N SER A 612 -2.50 -10.19 0.06
CA SER A 612 -3.92 -10.54 0.28
C SER A 612 -4.24 -10.87 1.74
N LYS A 613 -3.27 -11.44 2.48
CA LYS A 613 -3.39 -11.88 3.88
C LYS A 613 -2.81 -10.84 4.85
N GLN A 614 -3.39 -9.64 4.85
CA GLN A 614 -3.05 -8.51 5.75
C GLN A 614 -1.63 -7.93 5.60
N GLY A 615 -0.82 -8.39 4.65
CA GLY A 615 0.50 -7.80 4.36
C GLY A 615 1.59 -8.17 5.38
N THR A 616 1.38 -9.18 6.23
CA THR A 616 2.35 -9.51 7.29
C THR A 616 3.55 -10.27 6.75
N LEU A 617 4.74 -9.71 6.95
CA LEU A 617 6.01 -10.28 6.51
C LEU A 617 6.86 -10.63 7.72
N TYR A 618 7.22 -11.89 7.88
CA TYR A 618 8.06 -12.30 9.01
C TYR A 618 9.53 -12.09 8.69
N VAL A 619 10.20 -11.27 9.50
CA VAL A 619 11.62 -10.97 9.39
C VAL A 619 12.32 -11.40 10.68
N LYS A 620 13.51 -12.01 10.55
CA LYS A 620 14.30 -12.39 11.71
C LYS A 620 15.37 -11.32 11.95
N GLN A 621 15.46 -10.81 13.17
CA GLN A 621 16.53 -9.92 13.59
C GLN A 621 17.87 -10.69 13.62
N ARG A 622 18.95 -10.05 13.17
CA ARG A 622 20.31 -10.57 13.32
C ARG A 622 20.75 -10.41 14.76
N ALA A 623 21.43 -11.41 15.29
CA ALA A 623 22.05 -11.32 16.61
C ALA A 623 23.08 -10.18 16.63
N GLY A 624 23.28 -9.54 17.79
CA GLY A 624 24.24 -8.44 17.92
C GLY A 624 23.86 -7.11 17.27
N HIS A 625 22.58 -6.95 16.91
CA HIS A 625 22.00 -5.69 16.45
C HIS A 625 20.73 -5.39 17.23
N LEU A 626 20.45 -4.11 17.49
CA LEU A 626 19.19 -3.66 18.07
C LEU A 626 18.13 -3.40 17.00
N SER A 627 16.87 -3.46 17.41
CA SER A 627 15.75 -3.09 16.54
C SER A 627 15.84 -1.62 16.13
N TYR A 628 15.22 -1.25 15.01
CA TYR A 628 15.15 0.16 14.60
C TYR A 628 14.26 1.01 15.52
N VAL A 629 13.42 0.39 16.35
CA VAL A 629 12.63 1.10 17.36
C VAL A 629 13.52 1.57 18.50
N GLU A 630 14.44 0.72 18.96
CA GLU A 630 15.35 1.01 20.07
C GLU A 630 16.54 1.86 19.65
N ASP A 631 17.04 1.65 18.42
CA ASP A 631 18.18 2.38 17.87
C ASP A 631 17.93 2.81 16.41
N PRO A 632 17.15 3.87 16.16
CA PRO A 632 16.75 4.27 14.81
C PRO A 632 17.93 4.54 13.86
N LYS A 633 18.99 5.17 14.38
CA LYS A 633 20.17 5.59 13.60
C LYS A 633 21.36 4.63 13.71
N GLY A 634 21.35 3.71 14.67
CA GLY A 634 22.44 2.75 14.86
C GLY A 634 23.59 3.27 15.71
N TYR A 635 23.48 4.48 16.29
CA TYR A 635 24.60 5.10 16.99
C TYR A 635 24.96 4.37 18.27
N ARG A 636 23.99 3.82 19.01
CA ARG A 636 24.26 3.06 20.24
C ARG A 636 25.03 1.79 19.92
N SER A 637 24.56 1.06 18.92
CA SER A 637 25.17 -0.17 18.46
C SER A 637 26.58 0.08 17.89
N MET A 638 26.75 1.15 17.10
CA MET A 638 28.05 1.53 16.52
C MET A 638 29.04 1.98 17.59
N LEU A 639 28.64 2.83 18.54
CA LEU A 639 29.50 3.26 19.64
C LEU A 639 29.97 2.07 20.50
N ALA A 640 29.05 1.16 20.85
CA ALA A 640 29.40 -0.03 21.60
C ALA A 640 30.42 -0.90 20.86
N LYS A 641 30.27 -1.06 19.54
CA LYS A 641 31.20 -1.81 18.68
C LYS A 641 32.54 -1.10 18.47
N SER A 642 32.57 0.22 18.34
CA SER A 642 33.81 1.01 18.17
C SER A 642 34.64 1.09 19.44
N LEU A 643 34.00 1.16 20.62
CA LEU A 643 34.70 1.13 21.91
C LEU A 643 35.41 -0.21 22.18
N THR A 644 35.12 -1.23 21.39
CA THR A 644 35.57 -2.62 21.58
C THR A 644 36.27 -3.20 20.34
N SER A 645 36.43 -2.41 19.27
CA SER A 645 37.14 -2.82 18.05
C SER A 645 38.67 -2.79 18.20
N ASP A 646 39.18 -2.12 19.22
CA ASP A 646 40.59 -2.21 19.58
C ASP A 646 40.83 -3.58 20.23
N HIS A 647 41.49 -4.47 19.50
CA HIS A 647 41.72 -5.89 19.87
C HIS A 647 42.34 -6.11 21.26
N SER A 648 42.97 -5.09 21.85
CA SER A 648 43.51 -5.08 23.21
C SER A 648 42.45 -4.98 24.32
N SER A 649 41.22 -4.58 23.98
CA SER A 649 40.16 -4.24 24.95
C SER A 649 39.12 -5.35 25.19
N HIS A 650 39.19 -6.47 24.46
CA HIS A 650 38.26 -7.60 24.65
C HIS A 650 38.28 -8.18 26.07
N CYS A 651 39.37 -7.99 26.83
CA CYS A 651 39.46 -8.39 28.24
C CYS A 651 38.67 -7.50 29.23
N LEU A 652 38.17 -6.33 28.83
CA LEU A 652 37.52 -5.36 29.75
C LEU A 652 36.13 -4.91 29.26
N VAL A 653 35.39 -5.82 28.62
CA VAL A 653 34.01 -5.53 28.20
C VAL A 653 33.10 -5.46 29.42
N LYS A 654 32.65 -4.25 29.75
CA LYS A 654 31.62 -4.06 30.78
C LYS A 654 30.30 -4.72 30.33
N PRO A 655 29.55 -5.37 31.23
CA PRO A 655 28.28 -6.02 30.87
C PRO A 655 27.26 -5.06 30.24
N ASP A 656 27.31 -3.77 30.60
CA ASP A 656 26.44 -2.74 30.03
C ASP A 656 26.69 -2.49 28.53
N VAL A 657 27.91 -2.77 28.04
CA VAL A 657 28.22 -2.67 26.61
C VAL A 657 27.49 -3.75 25.82
N VAL A 658 27.37 -4.97 26.35
CA VAL A 658 26.66 -6.08 25.68
C VAL A 658 25.16 -5.81 25.57
N LYS A 659 24.57 -5.22 26.61
CA LYS A 659 23.17 -4.78 26.61
C LYS A 659 22.92 -3.64 25.62
N ALA A 660 23.94 -2.84 25.31
CA ALA A 660 23.81 -1.70 24.42
C ALA A 660 23.65 -2.07 22.93
N PHE A 661 23.88 -3.34 22.53
CA PHE A 661 23.75 -3.77 21.13
C PHE A 661 22.93 -5.05 20.92
N THR A 662 22.35 -5.65 21.96
CA THR A 662 21.43 -6.80 21.82
C THR A 662 20.12 -6.60 22.55
N SER A 663 19.06 -7.18 22.00
CA SER A 663 17.72 -7.28 22.59
C SER A 663 17.36 -8.69 23.07
N ASP A 664 18.18 -9.72 22.79
CA ASP A 664 17.87 -11.13 23.15
C ASP A 664 17.83 -11.30 24.67
N THR A 665 16.70 -11.79 25.18
CA THR A 665 16.45 -12.01 26.61
C THR A 665 17.43 -13.02 27.22
N ARG A 666 17.87 -14.02 26.46
CA ARG A 666 18.81 -15.05 26.95
C ARG A 666 20.19 -14.48 27.20
N ILE A 667 20.68 -13.66 26.26
CA ILE A 667 21.98 -12.98 26.38
C ILE A 667 21.92 -11.98 27.53
N HIS A 668 20.83 -11.21 27.64
CA HIS A 668 20.62 -10.30 28.76
C HIS A 668 20.65 -11.03 30.11
N ALA A 669 19.88 -12.11 30.25
CA ALA A 669 19.90 -12.94 31.45
C ALA A 669 21.32 -13.43 31.75
N MET A 670 22.04 -13.90 30.73
CA MET A 670 23.42 -14.36 30.90
C MET A 670 24.36 -13.23 31.40
N THR A 671 24.22 -12.02 30.88
CA THR A 671 25.00 -10.86 31.37
C THR A 671 24.63 -10.45 32.80
N GLU A 672 23.35 -10.48 33.17
CA GLU A 672 22.91 -10.11 34.52
C GLU A 672 23.32 -11.16 35.56
N TYR A 673 23.16 -12.45 35.26
CA TYR A 673 23.45 -13.51 36.22
C TYR A 673 24.94 -13.86 36.30
N PHE A 674 25.68 -13.89 35.19
CA PHE A 674 27.07 -14.36 35.19
C PHE A 674 28.10 -13.23 35.21
N LEU A 675 27.85 -12.07 34.60
CA LEU A 675 28.85 -11.00 34.51
C LEU A 675 28.73 -9.95 35.61
N ARG A 676 27.59 -9.88 36.30
CA ARG A 676 27.34 -8.88 37.36
C ARG A 676 27.70 -9.43 38.74
N SER A 677 28.98 -9.78 38.94
CA SER A 677 29.48 -10.15 40.27
C SER A 677 29.75 -8.92 41.13
N LYS A 678 29.43 -8.99 42.43
CA LYS A 678 29.79 -7.98 43.45
C LYS A 678 31.14 -8.27 44.11
N TYR A 679 31.74 -9.43 43.84
CA TYR A 679 32.96 -9.91 44.50
C TYR A 679 34.15 -9.90 43.54
N THR A 680 35.29 -9.42 44.01
CA THR A 680 36.49 -9.07 43.23
C THR A 680 37.43 -10.26 42.93
N GLU A 681 37.20 -11.44 43.50
CA GLU A 681 38.19 -12.53 43.51
C GLU A 681 38.22 -13.36 42.20
N ASP A 682 37.15 -13.38 41.39
CA ASP A 682 37.06 -14.16 40.14
C ASP A 682 37.18 -13.31 38.85
N CYS A 683 38.00 -12.25 38.86
CA CYS A 683 38.09 -11.33 37.73
C CYS A 683 38.52 -12.01 36.41
N ALA A 684 39.38 -13.02 36.44
CA ALA A 684 39.91 -13.66 35.23
C ALA A 684 38.84 -14.46 34.46
N ILE A 685 38.01 -15.24 35.16
CA ILE A 685 36.95 -16.04 34.55
C ILE A 685 35.86 -15.12 33.98
N LEU A 686 35.47 -14.09 34.73
CA LEU A 686 34.50 -13.10 34.29
C LEU A 686 34.94 -12.36 33.01
N GLN A 687 36.24 -12.07 32.88
CA GLN A 687 36.80 -11.44 31.67
C GLN A 687 36.77 -12.38 30.46
N ILE A 688 37.03 -13.68 30.66
CA ILE A 688 36.93 -14.68 29.60
C ILE A 688 35.48 -14.85 29.16
N LEU A 689 34.54 -14.92 30.12
CA LEU A 689 33.11 -15.02 29.85
C LEU A 689 32.60 -13.79 29.09
N SER A 690 33.00 -12.58 29.48
CA SER A 690 32.57 -11.35 28.80
C SER A 690 33.14 -11.25 27.38
N ALA A 691 34.40 -11.67 27.17
CA ALA A 691 35.02 -11.72 25.86
C ALA A 691 34.33 -12.73 24.93
N VAL A 692 34.06 -13.95 25.42
CA VAL A 692 33.36 -15.00 24.67
C VAL A 692 31.95 -14.54 24.31
N LEU A 693 31.21 -13.98 25.27
CA LEU A 693 29.87 -13.46 25.02
C LEU A 693 29.87 -12.34 23.99
N TYR A 694 30.72 -11.34 24.18
CA TYR A 694 30.84 -10.22 23.26
C TYR A 694 31.16 -10.71 21.83
N GLU A 695 32.09 -11.65 21.69
CA GLU A 695 32.48 -12.20 20.40
C GLU A 695 31.36 -12.98 19.71
N CYS A 696 30.73 -13.91 20.43
CA CYS A 696 29.65 -14.74 19.89
C CYS A 696 28.49 -13.87 19.40
N VAL A 697 28.18 -12.83 20.16
CA VAL A 697 27.07 -11.95 19.85
C VAL A 697 27.39 -11.03 18.68
N THR A 698 28.60 -10.47 18.62
CA THR A 698 29.03 -9.59 17.52
C THR A 698 29.11 -10.34 16.19
N ARG A 699 29.46 -11.63 16.21
CA ARG A 699 29.57 -12.49 15.03
C ARG A 699 28.28 -13.23 14.66
N GLU A 700 27.16 -12.88 15.30
CA GLU A 700 25.85 -13.49 15.04
C GLU A 700 25.78 -15.01 15.34
N LYS A 701 26.59 -15.51 16.31
CA LYS A 701 26.73 -16.94 16.66
C LYS A 701 26.48 -17.22 18.15
N PRO A 702 25.27 -16.98 18.69
CA PRO A 702 24.97 -17.23 20.09
C PRO A 702 25.03 -18.74 20.45
N GLU A 703 24.79 -19.64 19.51
CA GLU A 703 24.85 -21.09 19.74
C GLU A 703 26.26 -21.58 20.10
N ALA A 704 27.30 -20.87 19.66
CA ALA A 704 28.69 -21.23 19.94
C ALA A 704 29.12 -20.93 21.39
N ILE A 705 28.33 -20.17 22.16
CA ILE A 705 28.66 -19.78 23.53
C ILE A 705 28.92 -21.02 24.38
N MET A 706 28.01 -22.00 24.36
CA MET A 706 28.15 -23.21 25.19
C MET A 706 29.39 -24.04 24.81
N SER A 707 29.68 -24.16 23.52
CA SER A 707 30.87 -24.88 23.04
C SER A 707 32.17 -24.17 23.45
N LEU A 708 32.21 -22.83 23.36
CA LEU A 708 33.36 -22.03 23.78
C LEU A 708 33.60 -22.09 25.28
N LEU A 709 32.52 -22.07 26.08
CA LEU A 709 32.60 -22.25 27.52
C LEU A 709 33.06 -23.66 27.89
N GLY A 710 32.53 -24.69 27.23
CA GLY A 710 32.98 -26.07 27.40
C GLY A 710 34.48 -26.22 27.12
N LEU A 711 34.97 -25.60 26.05
CA LEU A 711 36.40 -25.63 25.70
C LEU A 711 37.28 -24.91 26.74
N ASN A 712 36.82 -23.81 27.32
CA ASN A 712 37.54 -23.12 28.41
C ASN A 712 37.55 -23.94 29.71
N GLN A 713 36.42 -24.54 30.08
CA GLN A 713 36.30 -25.32 31.32
C GLN A 713 37.23 -26.54 31.37
N ILE A 714 37.64 -27.08 30.22
CA ILE A 714 38.62 -28.15 30.15
C ILE A 714 39.94 -27.74 30.82
N LEU A 715 40.33 -26.46 30.76
CA LEU A 715 41.64 -25.97 31.19
C LEU A 715 41.68 -25.40 32.61
N GLU A 716 40.53 -25.18 33.26
CA GLU A 716 40.45 -24.47 34.55
C GLU A 716 40.37 -25.39 35.78
N LYS A 717 40.43 -26.71 35.60
CA LYS A 717 40.42 -27.63 36.74
C LYS A 717 41.79 -27.65 37.45
N PRO A 718 41.85 -27.39 38.76
CA PRO A 718 43.09 -27.14 39.50
C PRO A 718 43.94 -28.39 39.78
N ASP A 719 43.34 -29.57 39.72
CA ASP A 719 44.03 -30.86 39.75
C ASP A 719 44.04 -31.43 38.33
N PHE A 720 45.04 -32.26 37.99
CA PHE A 720 45.23 -32.86 36.65
C PHE A 720 44.13 -33.86 36.23
N ASP A 721 42.87 -33.51 36.46
CA ASP A 721 41.63 -34.24 36.19
C ASP A 721 41.05 -33.80 34.83
N LEU A 722 41.94 -33.73 33.83
CA LEU A 722 41.59 -33.49 32.44
C LEU A 722 40.85 -34.72 31.93
N LYS A 723 39.56 -34.60 31.63
CA LYS A 723 38.83 -35.68 30.95
C LYS A 723 39.36 -35.82 29.53
N SER A 724 39.79 -37.02 29.14
CA SER A 724 40.29 -37.33 27.79
C SER A 724 39.32 -36.87 26.68
N GLU A 725 38.01 -37.00 26.90
CA GLU A 725 36.97 -36.55 25.98
C GLU A 725 37.09 -35.06 25.61
N GLY A 726 37.34 -34.17 26.58
CA GLY A 726 37.49 -32.74 26.31
C GLY A 726 38.72 -32.43 25.46
N VAL A 727 39.85 -33.08 25.77
CA VAL A 727 41.10 -32.92 25.00
C VAL A 727 40.93 -33.39 23.57
N THR A 728 40.22 -34.51 23.35
CA THR A 728 39.89 -34.98 22.00
C THR A 728 38.99 -34.00 21.24
N GLN A 729 38.02 -33.35 21.90
CA GLN A 729 37.18 -32.31 21.27
C GLN A 729 37.99 -31.09 20.83
N LEU A 730 38.90 -30.58 21.68
CA LEU A 730 39.78 -29.46 21.33
C LEU A 730 40.69 -29.85 20.14
N LYS A 731 41.22 -31.06 20.17
CA LYS A 731 42.07 -31.59 19.10
C LYS A 731 41.32 -31.74 17.79
N LEU A 732 40.10 -32.25 17.82
CA LEU A 732 39.21 -32.35 16.65
C LEU A 732 38.88 -30.97 16.10
N ALA A 733 38.60 -29.98 16.96
CA ALA A 733 38.37 -28.60 16.52
C ALA A 733 39.61 -28.04 15.81
N LEU A 734 40.80 -28.19 16.39
CA LEU A 734 42.06 -27.75 15.76
C LEU A 734 42.35 -28.48 14.45
N ALA A 735 42.10 -29.79 14.38
CA ALA A 735 42.27 -30.59 13.18
C ALA A 735 41.30 -30.16 12.08
N TYR A 736 40.04 -29.88 12.42
CA TYR A 736 39.03 -29.38 11.50
C TYR A 736 39.47 -28.06 10.84
N TYR A 737 39.91 -27.08 11.63
CA TYR A 737 40.38 -25.80 11.09
C TYR A 737 41.75 -25.85 10.40
N ARG A 738 42.55 -26.90 10.63
CA ARG A 738 43.82 -27.13 9.91
C ARG A 738 43.66 -27.96 8.64
N SER A 739 42.51 -28.60 8.44
CA SER A 739 42.27 -29.49 7.31
C SER A 739 42.17 -28.72 5.98
N ASN A 740 42.61 -29.36 4.89
CA ASN A 740 42.58 -28.79 3.54
C ASN A 740 41.16 -28.53 3.01
N HIS A 741 40.11 -28.98 3.70
CA HIS A 741 38.72 -28.74 3.30
C HIS A 741 38.31 -27.26 3.32
N GLN A 742 39.07 -26.37 3.98
CA GLN A 742 38.84 -24.91 3.91
C GLN A 742 39.49 -24.23 2.69
N ILE A 743 40.48 -24.87 2.03
CA ILE A 743 41.19 -24.27 0.90
C ILE A 743 40.31 -24.26 -0.37
N LEU A 744 39.34 -25.18 -0.47
CA LEU A 744 38.37 -25.24 -1.57
C LEU A 744 37.28 -24.15 -1.51
N SER A 745 37.16 -23.42 -0.39
CA SER A 745 36.17 -22.35 -0.20
C SER A 745 36.82 -20.95 -0.12
N GLN A 746 37.86 -20.69 -0.91
CA GLN A 746 38.63 -19.44 -0.85
C GLN A 746 37.87 -18.18 -1.29
N ASP A 747 36.68 -18.30 -1.90
CA ASP A 747 35.83 -17.15 -2.22
C ASP A 747 34.89 -16.73 -1.06
N VAL A 748 34.89 -17.45 0.07
CA VAL A 748 34.05 -17.12 1.22
C VAL A 748 34.91 -16.54 2.35
N ASP A 749 34.88 -15.20 2.44
CA ASP A 749 35.41 -14.35 3.51
C ASP A 749 35.87 -15.08 4.79
N HIS A 750 37.11 -14.80 5.23
CA HIS A 750 37.64 -15.12 6.58
C HIS A 750 36.70 -14.74 7.75
N LYS A 751 35.65 -13.95 7.50
CA LYS A 751 34.61 -13.55 8.45
C LYS A 751 33.71 -14.71 8.91
N ASN A 752 33.62 -15.81 8.18
CA ASN A 752 32.65 -16.87 8.49
C ASN A 752 33.15 -18.01 9.41
N GLN A 753 34.39 -17.98 9.90
CA GLN A 753 34.89 -18.99 10.85
C GLN A 753 34.04 -19.02 12.14
N LEU A 754 33.57 -20.22 12.55
CA LEU A 754 32.73 -20.39 13.75
C LEU A 754 33.52 -20.08 15.04
N LEU A 755 34.79 -20.47 15.08
CA LEU A 755 35.75 -20.18 16.15
C LEU A 755 36.94 -19.43 15.53
N LYS A 756 37.44 -18.39 16.20
CA LYS A 756 38.71 -17.76 15.79
C LYS A 756 39.86 -18.72 15.99
N MET A 757 40.77 -18.74 15.03
CA MET A 757 42.04 -19.46 15.15
C MET A 757 42.88 -18.94 16.31
N GLU A 758 42.89 -17.63 16.57
CA GLU A 758 43.61 -17.04 17.71
C GLU A 758 43.14 -17.61 19.05
N PHE A 759 41.81 -17.71 19.25
CA PHE A 759 41.24 -18.28 20.47
C PHE A 759 41.64 -19.75 20.63
N LEU A 760 41.50 -20.56 19.57
CA LEU A 760 41.89 -21.97 19.57
C LEU A 760 43.40 -22.15 19.80
N LEU A 761 44.24 -21.29 19.23
CA LEU A 761 45.69 -21.31 19.44
C LEU A 761 46.05 -20.87 20.87
N SER A 762 45.29 -19.95 21.47
CA SER A 762 45.50 -19.58 22.87
C SER A 762 45.17 -20.73 23.82
N LEU A 763 44.08 -21.47 23.57
CA LEU A 763 43.74 -22.69 24.30
C LEU A 763 44.79 -23.76 24.10
N LYS A 764 45.24 -23.93 22.86
CA LYS A 764 46.32 -24.85 22.51
C LYS A 764 47.58 -24.57 23.35
N ALA A 765 48.02 -23.31 23.39
CA ALA A 765 49.21 -22.91 24.14
C ALA A 765 49.05 -23.11 25.65
N LYS A 766 47.87 -22.79 26.20
CA LYS A 766 47.56 -23.05 27.62
C LYS A 766 47.61 -24.54 27.95
N LEU A 767 47.00 -25.38 27.11
CA LEU A 767 47.01 -26.83 27.27
C LEU A 767 48.42 -27.41 27.17
N GLU A 768 49.20 -27.00 26.15
CA GLU A 768 50.60 -27.43 26.00
C GLU A 768 51.45 -27.00 27.21
N ASN A 769 51.26 -25.80 27.75
CA ASN A 769 51.95 -25.37 28.97
C ASN A 769 51.61 -26.22 30.20
N VAL A 770 50.34 -26.62 30.35
CA VAL A 770 49.90 -27.49 31.45
C VAL A 770 50.49 -28.90 31.29
N LEU A 771 50.47 -29.44 30.06
CA LEU A 771 51.08 -30.74 29.75
C LEU A 771 52.60 -30.73 29.88
N ASP A 772 53.28 -29.61 29.60
CA ASP A 772 54.73 -29.45 29.73
C ASP A 772 55.17 -29.43 31.20
N LYS A 773 54.40 -28.75 32.06
CA LYS A 773 54.60 -28.78 33.52
C LYS A 773 54.41 -30.19 34.06
N TRP A 774 53.31 -30.86 33.70
CA TRP A 774 53.06 -32.23 34.12
C TRP A 774 54.12 -33.21 33.65
N GLN A 775 54.59 -33.07 32.41
CA GLN A 775 55.67 -33.90 31.89
C GLN A 775 56.92 -33.76 32.76
N SER A 776 57.26 -32.54 33.20
CA SER A 776 58.41 -32.29 34.08
C SER A 776 58.23 -32.96 35.44
N ASP A 777 57.02 -32.91 36.01
CA ASP A 777 56.72 -33.44 37.34
C ASP A 777 56.55 -34.97 37.36
N HIS A 778 56.15 -35.60 36.25
CA HIS A 778 55.77 -37.02 36.18
C HIS A 778 56.50 -37.81 35.08
N MET A 779 57.74 -37.44 34.74
CA MET A 779 58.53 -38.14 33.70
C MET A 779 58.60 -39.66 33.93
N GLU A 780 58.69 -40.10 35.19
CA GLU A 780 58.78 -41.52 35.55
C GLU A 780 57.56 -42.34 35.09
N LEU A 781 56.35 -41.78 35.15
CA LEU A 781 55.12 -42.47 34.72
C LEU A 781 55.08 -42.69 33.21
N LEU A 782 55.61 -41.73 32.45
CA LEU A 782 55.69 -41.81 31.00
C LEU A 782 56.74 -42.84 30.56
N VAL A 783 57.87 -42.93 31.26
CA VAL A 783 58.88 -43.97 31.05
C VAL A 783 58.31 -45.37 31.31
N LYS A 784 57.58 -45.54 32.42
CA LYS A 784 56.91 -46.81 32.76
C LYS A 784 55.88 -47.24 31.72
N TYR A 785 55.11 -46.28 31.19
CA TYR A 785 54.17 -46.55 30.08
C TYR A 785 54.89 -47.00 28.80
N LEU A 786 56.01 -46.35 28.44
CA LEU A 786 56.81 -46.71 27.27
C LEU A 786 57.50 -48.08 27.42
N GLN A 787 57.87 -48.47 28.65
CA GLN A 787 58.46 -49.77 28.97
C GLN A 787 57.43 -50.91 29.09
N GLY A 788 56.12 -50.58 29.08
CA GLY A 788 55.04 -51.57 29.16
C GLY A 788 54.74 -52.08 30.58
N GLU A 789 55.13 -51.34 31.61
CA GLU A 789 54.84 -51.70 33.01
C GLU A 789 53.36 -51.46 33.38
N VAL A 790 52.84 -52.25 34.34
CA VAL A 790 51.43 -52.16 34.77
C VAL A 790 51.24 -50.95 35.69
N LEU A 791 50.60 -49.90 35.18
CA LEU A 791 50.27 -48.67 35.92
C LEU A 791 49.01 -48.84 36.80
N LYS A 792 48.97 -48.14 37.94
CA LYS A 792 47.79 -48.12 38.83
C LYS A 792 46.69 -47.21 38.26
N GLY A 793 45.42 -47.46 38.62
CA GLY A 793 44.26 -46.77 38.03
C GLY A 793 44.28 -45.22 38.12
N TYR A 794 44.86 -44.65 39.18
CA TYR A 794 45.03 -43.20 39.33
C TYR A 794 46.11 -42.62 38.41
N GLU A 795 47.22 -43.34 38.23
CA GLU A 795 48.32 -42.97 37.32
C GLU A 795 47.88 -43.04 35.86
N LEU A 796 47.01 -44.00 35.52
CA LEU A 796 46.43 -44.13 34.19
C LEU A 796 45.50 -42.96 33.85
N LEU A 797 44.65 -42.53 34.80
CA LEU A 797 43.75 -41.39 34.61
C LEU A 797 44.51 -40.11 34.29
N GLN A 798 45.64 -39.86 34.96
CA GLN A 798 46.49 -38.69 34.72
C GLN A 798 47.26 -38.75 33.39
N LEU A 799 47.60 -39.95 32.92
CA LEU A 799 48.42 -40.17 31.73
C LEU A 799 47.59 -40.17 30.43
N THR A 800 46.31 -40.57 30.49
CA THR A 800 45.42 -40.63 29.31
C THR A 800 45.24 -39.32 28.52
N PRO A 801 45.14 -38.12 29.13
CA PRO A 801 44.98 -36.86 28.39
C PRO A 801 46.25 -36.48 27.64
N TYR A 802 47.42 -36.81 28.21
CA TYR A 802 48.72 -36.59 27.59
C TYR A 802 48.91 -37.49 26.36
N LEU A 803 48.59 -38.78 26.47
CA LEU A 803 48.65 -39.72 25.34
C LEU A 803 47.73 -39.31 24.20
N THR A 804 46.48 -38.95 24.52
CA THR A 804 45.47 -38.61 23.52
C THR A 804 45.77 -37.30 22.80
N TRP A 805 46.37 -36.31 23.47
CA TRP A 805 46.77 -35.07 22.81
C TRP A 805 47.90 -35.27 21.80
N PHE A 806 48.95 -36.02 22.18
CA PHE A 806 50.14 -36.22 21.36
C PHE A 806 50.07 -37.42 20.39
N ASP A 807 48.98 -38.18 20.37
CA ASP A 807 48.85 -39.43 19.59
C ASP A 807 49.93 -40.46 19.89
N ILE A 808 50.35 -40.58 21.16
CA ILE A 808 51.39 -41.54 21.52
C ILE A 808 50.85 -42.97 21.29
N PRO A 809 51.48 -43.78 20.43
CA PRO A 809 50.99 -45.11 20.10
C PRO A 809 51.09 -46.06 21.30
N THR A 810 50.36 -47.18 21.26
CA THR A 810 50.40 -48.20 22.31
C THR A 810 51.81 -48.80 22.43
N PRO A 811 52.23 -49.26 23.63
CA PRO A 811 53.56 -49.83 23.84
C PRO A 811 53.86 -51.03 22.92
N THR A 812 52.84 -51.80 22.52
CA THR A 812 52.96 -52.88 21.51
C THR A 812 53.36 -52.40 20.12
N ASN A 813 52.93 -51.20 19.73
CA ASN A 813 53.30 -50.59 18.45
C ASN A 813 54.70 -49.97 18.52
N ILE A 814 55.13 -49.54 19.71
CA ILE A 814 56.48 -48.98 19.95
C ILE A 814 57.53 -50.10 20.03
N SER A 815 57.23 -51.23 20.67
CA SER A 815 58.14 -52.38 20.79
C SER A 815 58.52 -53.00 19.45
N ASN A 816 57.62 -52.93 18.46
CA ASN A 816 57.86 -53.40 17.09
C ASN A 816 58.84 -52.52 16.28
N ILE A 817 59.23 -51.35 16.82
CA ILE A 817 60.00 -50.31 16.13
C ILE A 817 61.44 -50.18 16.72
N ILE A 818 61.73 -50.85 17.84
CA ILE A 818 63.03 -50.72 18.54
C ILE A 818 64.15 -51.35 17.71
N VAL A 819 65.03 -50.50 17.18
CA VAL A 819 66.37 -50.85 16.70
C VAL A 819 67.33 -50.73 17.89
N GLU A 820 68.26 -51.68 18.05
CA GLU A 820 69.30 -51.66 19.09
C GLU A 820 70.17 -50.38 18.97
N GLY A 821 70.02 -49.44 19.92
CA GLY A 821 70.82 -48.22 20.02
C GLY A 821 70.03 -46.99 20.48
N SER A 822 70.73 -45.98 21.02
CA SER A 822 70.09 -44.70 21.38
C SER A 822 69.58 -44.01 20.12
N PRO A 823 68.27 -43.76 19.97
CA PRO A 823 67.77 -43.23 18.70
C PRO A 823 68.16 -41.76 18.59
N THR A 824 68.34 -41.34 17.35
CA THR A 824 68.43 -39.93 17.00
C THR A 824 67.08 -39.45 16.45
N LEU A 825 66.79 -38.15 16.58
CA LEU A 825 65.53 -37.54 16.09
C LEU A 825 65.20 -37.93 14.63
N PRO A 826 66.17 -37.97 13.68
CA PRO A 826 65.88 -38.37 12.31
C PRO A 826 65.38 -39.81 12.16
N VAL A 827 65.89 -40.74 12.97
CA VAL A 827 65.48 -42.17 12.96
C VAL A 827 64.05 -42.33 13.50
N LEU A 828 63.68 -41.53 14.50
CA LEU A 828 62.30 -41.52 15.00
C LEU A 828 61.33 -40.91 13.98
N CYS A 829 61.76 -39.87 13.25
CA CYS A 829 60.96 -39.26 12.18
C CYS A 829 60.73 -40.22 10.99
N SER A 830 61.70 -41.06 10.63
CA SER A 830 61.52 -42.04 9.54
C SER A 830 60.58 -43.18 9.92
N ASN A 831 60.63 -43.62 11.17
CA ASN A 831 59.87 -44.78 11.63
C ASN A 831 58.43 -44.44 12.02
N LEU A 832 58.14 -43.17 12.36
CA LEU A 832 56.83 -42.69 12.77
C LEU A 832 56.43 -41.42 11.97
N PRO A 833 56.17 -41.53 10.65
CA PRO A 833 55.86 -40.38 9.80
C PRO A 833 54.50 -39.73 10.12
N TYR A 834 53.64 -40.44 10.84
CA TYR A 834 52.29 -40.00 11.22
C TYR A 834 52.28 -39.07 12.45
N LEU A 835 53.39 -39.00 13.20
CA LEU A 835 53.49 -38.19 14.42
C LEU A 835 54.10 -36.81 14.14
N SER A 836 53.65 -35.81 14.88
CA SER A 836 54.23 -34.48 14.81
C SER A 836 55.66 -34.44 15.38
N VAL A 837 56.53 -33.62 14.78
CA VAL A 837 57.93 -33.44 15.22
C VAL A 837 58.03 -33.03 16.70
N SER A 838 57.06 -32.25 17.20
CA SER A 838 56.97 -31.89 18.62
C SER A 838 56.74 -33.09 19.53
N THR A 839 55.93 -34.06 19.09
CA THR A 839 55.68 -35.31 19.82
C THR A 839 56.92 -36.20 19.83
N LEU A 840 57.60 -36.35 18.69
CA LEU A 840 58.82 -37.14 18.58
C LEU A 840 59.95 -36.59 19.46
N LYS A 841 60.06 -35.26 19.57
CA LYS A 841 60.99 -34.61 20.49
C LYS A 841 60.69 -34.94 21.96
N ARG A 842 59.41 -34.99 22.35
CA ARG A 842 58.97 -35.33 23.72
C ARG A 842 59.23 -36.79 24.07
N ILE A 843 58.97 -37.70 23.13
CA ILE A 843 59.30 -39.12 23.27
C ILE A 843 60.82 -39.29 23.43
N LEU A 844 61.62 -38.60 22.60
CA LEU A 844 63.09 -38.63 22.71
C LEU A 844 63.59 -38.10 24.06
N THR A 845 62.99 -37.04 24.61
CA THR A 845 63.37 -36.53 25.94
C THR A 845 63.05 -37.50 27.06
N ALA A 846 61.90 -38.17 27.00
CA ALA A 846 61.53 -39.17 28.00
C ALA A 846 62.41 -40.42 27.90
N TRP A 847 62.77 -40.84 26.69
CA TRP A 847 63.62 -42.01 26.49
C TRP A 847 65.07 -41.75 26.91
N LYS A 848 65.58 -40.53 26.72
CA LYS A 848 66.86 -40.09 27.28
C LYS A 848 66.88 -39.96 28.80
N ALA A 849 65.72 -39.83 29.44
CA ALA A 849 65.61 -39.84 30.90
C ALA A 849 65.45 -41.27 31.47
N ALA A 850 65.12 -42.24 30.62
CA ALA A 850 64.97 -43.66 30.97
C ALA A 850 66.27 -44.48 30.86
N VAL A 851 67.17 -44.05 29.98
CA VAL A 851 68.55 -44.55 29.82
C VAL A 851 69.47 -43.79 30.76
#